data_AF-A0A0Q7W083-F1
#
_entry.id   AF-A0A0Q7W083-F1
#
_cell.length_a   1.000
_cell.length_b   1.000
_cell.length_c   1.000
_cell.angle_alpha   90.00
_cell.angle_beta   90.00
_cell.angle_gamma   90.00
#
_symmetry.space_group_name_H-M   'P 1'
#
loop_
_entity.id
_entity.type
_entity.pdbx_description
1 polymer ?
#
loop_
_entity_poly.entity_id
_entity_poly.type
_entity_poly.pdbx_seq_one_letter_code
_entity_poly.pdbx_strand_id
1 'polypeptide(L)'
;MLARLILVLCMLASGAAMAQIPPLIRSNTTGSEAPVRVQSAAMQTVISGGMAETTVKLVFYNPNTRQLEGDLQFPLGEAQQVTGFALDVGGELRPAVPIEKERGRQILEAEERRRIDPALLEQTQGNNFKLRIYPIPGKGTRTVELKYAAMLVRQQKNWSYRLPLKHFSIPVALDVRVMASEEAPVAIGLPDHFARAESGGWQMEVAKAKGEILLRVPAAQDKPKTYVEEFNGQQYFLAEVPVPAERKQRTLPRVVGLLWDSSSSGAHRALKAEMRVLASYLEAAGNVEVRLVRLRDKAEPVKVIKLAKGQSGILIEELESTIYDGASALADWQPQPDVDEYLMFSDGLRNYGVGAFPQLAKGRRLFTLSSSAGADIVRLAAWANANGGRHIAIDPVDAHHASQELLTDGVRVTGATGMLAGDVVVDESQVQAGLLRVAGKVRGREPLVVTLDNQGRKYEVSIDPASDKSAPHPLAAWWWANRRIAQLEGNYELNRAAIRRLGLEFGLPTRETSLLVLEQLEDYVRHDVAPPQKYRAAFEKMKAENRIQLTKERVKQLDNVVQEFQAKVAWWEKPFPKKHPPAAKKEAMADMRIVEAPMMEAMPPPAPSPMMAARPVAPAAAAPMMVDELDIPADKRINGGASIRLKAWQPDAAYTARMRKAAAGDMYRIYLDERPSHTGSSAFLLDVAGLMLERGQRDLGLRVLSNLAEMELENRHVLRVLAYRLMEAGAPRLAVPLLERVQEMAEEEPQSFRDLGLALAASGQEQRAIEQLYQVVLRPWDGRFAEVELIALAELNSIVARGKAAGRTLNTRGMDSRLLRNLPVDLRVVLTWDADNSDMDLHVIDPDGERAYYGYQLTYQGGRMSRDFTGGYGPEEFMLRNAKPGIYRIEVNYYGSAQQIVTGATTLQLHFTTGFGTQKADDKMVTLRLKEQGSSILVGEFEVKPK
;
A
#
# COMPACT_ATOMS: atom_id res chain seq x y z
N MET A 1 -57.11 -11.32 -34.60
CA MET A 1 -56.16 -12.36 -34.16
C MET A 1 -54.72 -12.18 -34.68
N LEU A 2 -54.34 -11.03 -35.27
CA LEU A 2 -52.94 -10.73 -35.65
C LEU A 2 -52.23 -9.69 -34.76
N ALA A 3 -52.92 -9.08 -33.79
CA ALA A 3 -52.35 -8.02 -32.94
C ALA A 3 -51.75 -8.50 -31.60
N ARG A 4 -51.77 -9.81 -31.32
CA ARG A 4 -51.21 -10.41 -30.08
C ARG A 4 -49.86 -11.13 -30.26
N LEU A 5 -49.33 -11.20 -31.48
CA LEU A 5 -48.08 -11.92 -31.75
C LEU A 5 -46.83 -11.01 -31.82
N ILE A 6 -46.99 -9.69 -31.83
CA ILE A 6 -45.86 -8.72 -31.91
C ILE A 6 -45.41 -8.25 -30.51
N LEU A 7 -46.18 -8.50 -29.45
CA LEU A 7 -45.83 -8.10 -28.07
C LEU A 7 -45.00 -9.13 -27.29
N VAL A 8 -44.65 -10.28 -27.89
CA VAL A 8 -43.88 -11.35 -27.23
C VAL A 8 -42.42 -11.43 -27.73
N LEU A 9 -42.05 -10.65 -28.76
CA LEU A 9 -40.70 -10.70 -29.35
C LEU A 9 -39.75 -9.54 -28.94
N CYS A 10 -40.15 -8.67 -27.99
CA CYS A 10 -39.33 -7.53 -27.54
C CYS A 10 -38.79 -7.65 -26.10
N MET A 11 -38.82 -8.83 -25.45
CA MET A 11 -38.22 -9.05 -24.12
C MET A 11 -36.89 -9.82 -24.12
N LEU A 12 -36.21 -9.92 -25.26
CA LEU A 12 -34.92 -10.63 -25.37
C LEU A 12 -33.89 -9.78 -26.14
N ALA A 13 -33.45 -8.66 -25.56
CA ALA A 13 -32.18 -8.06 -25.92
C ALA A 13 -31.72 -7.05 -24.86
N SER A 14 -30.42 -7.03 -24.60
CA SER A 14 -29.66 -6.04 -23.81
C SER A 14 -29.41 -6.39 -22.33
N GLY A 15 -29.03 -7.63 -22.05
CA GLY A 15 -28.01 -7.87 -21.03
C GLY A 15 -26.64 -7.50 -21.60
N ALA A 16 -26.31 -6.21 -21.64
CA ALA A 16 -24.93 -5.79 -21.88
C ALA A 16 -24.13 -6.16 -20.63
N ALA A 17 -23.53 -7.35 -20.66
CA ALA A 17 -22.59 -7.79 -19.66
C ALA A 17 -21.51 -6.72 -19.51
N MET A 18 -21.36 -6.16 -18.30
CA MET A 18 -20.11 -5.51 -17.93
C MET A 18 -19.00 -6.51 -18.28
N ALA A 19 -18.02 -6.08 -19.08
CA ALA A 19 -16.79 -6.80 -19.28
C ALA A 19 -16.05 -6.86 -17.93
N GLN A 20 -16.45 -7.79 -17.07
CA GLN A 20 -15.73 -8.12 -15.85
C GLN A 20 -14.58 -9.05 -16.23
N ILE A 21 -13.39 -8.60 -15.86
CA ILE A 21 -12.10 -9.24 -16.16
C ILE A 21 -12.13 -10.64 -15.53
N PRO A 22 -12.00 -11.73 -16.32
CA PRO A 22 -11.85 -13.06 -15.74
C PRO A 22 -10.58 -13.09 -14.85
N PRO A 23 -10.52 -13.93 -13.81
CA PRO A 23 -9.35 -14.11 -12.99
C PRO A 23 -8.15 -14.33 -13.87
N LEU A 24 -7.26 -13.36 -13.81
CA LEU A 24 -6.11 -13.31 -14.69
C LEU A 24 -5.01 -14.08 -13.98
N ILE A 25 -4.62 -15.21 -14.56
CA ILE A 25 -3.36 -15.86 -14.18
C ILE A 25 -2.26 -15.13 -14.93
N ARG A 26 -1.39 -14.47 -14.18
CA ARG A 26 -0.14 -13.91 -14.69
C ARG A 26 1.00 -14.84 -14.31
N SER A 27 1.93 -15.00 -15.23
CA SER A 27 3.18 -15.70 -14.97
C SER A 27 4.27 -15.02 -15.79
N ASN A 28 5.45 -14.83 -15.22
CA ASN A 28 6.55 -14.16 -15.89
C ASN A 28 7.20 -15.09 -16.94
N THR A 29 6.72 -15.02 -18.18
CA THR A 29 7.17 -15.82 -19.32
C THR A 29 8.16 -15.04 -20.20
N THR A 30 9.18 -15.71 -20.71
CA THR A 30 10.19 -15.15 -21.62
C THR A 30 10.16 -15.85 -22.97
N GLY A 31 10.31 -15.09 -24.07
CA GLY A 31 10.34 -15.64 -25.42
C GLY A 31 9.08 -16.44 -25.78
N SER A 32 9.24 -17.74 -26.05
CA SER A 32 8.17 -18.67 -26.44
C SER A 32 7.54 -19.46 -25.29
N GLU A 33 7.83 -19.11 -24.03
CA GLU A 33 7.22 -19.75 -22.85
C GLU A 33 5.71 -19.48 -22.77
N ALA A 34 4.92 -20.49 -22.39
CA ALA A 34 3.47 -20.37 -22.24
C ALA A 34 3.07 -20.08 -20.78
N PRO A 35 1.99 -19.33 -20.51
CA PRO A 35 1.63 -19.02 -19.14
C PRO A 35 1.16 -20.25 -18.35
N VAL A 36 1.27 -20.18 -17.03
CA VAL A 36 0.66 -21.17 -16.12
C VAL A 36 -0.86 -21.20 -16.36
N ARG A 37 -1.46 -22.41 -16.36
CA ARG A 37 -2.89 -22.60 -16.62
C ARG A 37 -3.58 -23.39 -15.52
N VAL A 38 -4.87 -23.14 -15.32
CA VAL A 38 -5.72 -24.02 -14.50
C VAL A 38 -5.97 -25.30 -15.30
N GLN A 39 -5.55 -26.43 -14.76
CA GLN A 39 -5.76 -27.76 -15.34
C GLN A 39 -7.14 -28.33 -14.94
N SER A 40 -7.56 -28.11 -13.68
CA SER A 40 -8.87 -28.52 -13.20
C SER A 40 -9.37 -27.60 -12.08
N ALA A 41 -10.70 -27.51 -11.96
CA ALA A 41 -11.39 -26.74 -10.94
C ALA A 41 -12.60 -27.52 -10.41
N ALA A 42 -12.75 -27.59 -9.10
CA ALA A 42 -13.90 -28.16 -8.42
C ALA A 42 -14.41 -27.20 -7.34
N MET A 43 -15.73 -27.08 -7.20
CA MET A 43 -16.40 -26.14 -6.31
C MET A 43 -17.44 -26.89 -5.46
N GLN A 44 -17.31 -26.78 -4.14
CA GLN A 44 -18.26 -27.31 -3.17
C GLN A 44 -18.89 -26.15 -2.41
N THR A 45 -20.21 -26.03 -2.45
CA THR A 45 -20.96 -24.96 -1.78
C THR A 45 -21.92 -25.55 -0.76
N VAL A 46 -21.91 -25.03 0.47
CA VAL A 46 -22.88 -25.37 1.51
C VAL A 46 -23.65 -24.10 1.88
N ILE A 47 -24.98 -24.13 1.76
CA ILE A 47 -25.89 -23.03 2.08
C ILE A 47 -26.69 -23.38 3.33
N SER A 48 -26.76 -22.48 4.29
CA SER A 48 -27.59 -22.60 5.49
C SER A 48 -28.13 -21.22 5.89
N GLY A 49 -29.46 -21.08 5.95
CA GLY A 49 -30.07 -19.76 6.14
C GLY A 49 -29.75 -18.79 5.01
N GLY A 50 -29.54 -17.51 5.34
CA GLY A 50 -29.07 -16.50 4.40
C GLY A 50 -27.55 -16.50 4.17
N MET A 51 -26.86 -17.63 4.34
CA MET A 51 -25.39 -17.74 4.21
C MET A 51 -24.94 -18.92 3.34
N ALA A 52 -23.80 -18.76 2.68
CA ALA A 52 -23.12 -19.84 1.96
C ALA A 52 -21.62 -19.86 2.28
N GLU A 53 -21.05 -21.06 2.38
CA GLU A 53 -19.61 -21.28 2.32
C GLU A 53 -19.28 -22.06 1.04
N THR A 54 -18.27 -21.62 0.31
CA THR A 54 -17.81 -22.26 -0.91
C THR A 54 -16.33 -22.59 -0.82
N THR A 55 -15.97 -23.85 -1.05
CA THR A 55 -14.60 -24.33 -1.22
C THR A 55 -14.31 -24.56 -2.70
N VAL A 56 -13.21 -24.01 -3.20
CA VAL A 56 -12.76 -24.13 -4.59
C VAL A 56 -11.38 -24.79 -4.61
N LYS A 57 -11.28 -25.97 -5.22
CA LYS A 57 -10.02 -26.66 -5.44
C LYS A 57 -9.53 -26.40 -6.85
N LEU A 58 -8.32 -25.87 -6.98
CA LEU A 58 -7.67 -25.51 -8.24
C LEU A 58 -6.36 -26.29 -8.40
N VAL A 59 -6.16 -26.88 -9.57
CA VAL A 59 -4.88 -27.49 -9.95
C VAL A 59 -4.24 -26.63 -11.03
N PHE A 60 -3.08 -26.05 -10.73
CA PHE A 60 -2.27 -25.28 -11.68
C PHE A 60 -1.26 -26.19 -12.35
N TYR A 61 -1.04 -25.99 -13.65
CA TYR A 61 -0.03 -26.69 -14.43
C TYR A 61 0.91 -25.70 -15.12
N ASN A 62 2.21 -25.90 -14.93
CA ASN A 62 3.24 -25.16 -15.66
C ASN A 62 3.67 -25.95 -16.91
N PRO A 63 3.36 -25.45 -18.13
CA PRO A 63 3.71 -26.15 -19.36
C PRO A 63 5.19 -26.01 -19.75
N ASN A 64 6.00 -25.23 -19.04
CA ASN A 64 7.41 -24.97 -19.39
C ASN A 64 8.35 -25.88 -18.61
N THR A 65 9.62 -25.94 -19.03
CA THR A 65 10.66 -26.70 -18.31
C THR A 65 11.23 -25.93 -17.12
N ARG A 66 11.18 -24.59 -17.16
CA ARG A 66 11.57 -23.71 -16.07
C ARG A 66 10.45 -23.59 -15.03
N GLN A 67 10.81 -23.47 -13.77
CA GLN A 67 9.85 -23.12 -12.72
C GLN A 67 9.32 -21.68 -12.92
N LEU A 68 8.03 -21.48 -12.69
CA LEU A 68 7.37 -20.19 -12.84
C LEU A 68 6.65 -19.79 -11.56
N GLU A 69 6.48 -18.47 -11.37
CA GLU A 69 5.52 -17.91 -10.43
C GLU A 69 4.12 -17.92 -11.06
N GLY A 70 3.12 -18.27 -10.25
CA GLY A 70 1.71 -18.13 -10.59
C GLY A 70 1.07 -17.01 -9.76
N ASP A 71 0.66 -15.94 -10.44
CA ASP A 71 -0.09 -14.82 -9.87
C ASP A 71 -1.57 -14.96 -10.26
N LEU A 72 -2.42 -15.44 -9.34
CA LEU A 72 -3.86 -15.50 -9.54
C LEU A 72 -4.52 -14.26 -8.91
N GLN A 73 -5.14 -13.43 -9.75
CA GLN A 73 -6.02 -12.35 -9.28
C GLN A 73 -7.47 -12.71 -9.53
N PHE A 74 -8.35 -12.53 -8.55
CA PHE A 74 -9.76 -12.84 -8.70
C PHE A 74 -10.66 -11.87 -7.92
N PRO A 75 -11.75 -11.37 -8.54
CA PRO A 75 -12.77 -10.61 -7.83
C PRO A 75 -13.70 -11.56 -7.08
N LEU A 76 -14.15 -11.13 -5.90
CA LEU A 76 -15.30 -11.70 -5.19
C LEU A 76 -16.48 -10.70 -5.24
N GLY A 77 -17.71 -11.22 -5.23
CA GLY A 77 -18.91 -10.36 -5.19
C GLY A 77 -19.03 -9.58 -3.88
N GLU A 78 -19.75 -8.45 -3.83
CA GLU A 78 -19.78 -7.51 -2.68
C GLU A 78 -20.04 -8.14 -1.30
N ALA A 79 -20.76 -9.27 -1.25
CA ALA A 79 -21.10 -9.98 -0.01
C ALA A 79 -20.23 -11.22 0.25
N GLN A 80 -19.18 -11.46 -0.55
CA GLN A 80 -18.27 -12.60 -0.47
C GLN A 80 -16.91 -12.20 0.12
N GLN A 81 -16.32 -13.04 0.97
CA GLN A 81 -14.97 -12.82 1.52
C GLN A 81 -14.24 -14.15 1.67
N VAL A 82 -12.92 -14.14 1.43
CA VAL A 82 -12.05 -15.31 1.69
C VAL A 82 -12.03 -15.65 3.18
N THR A 83 -12.23 -16.93 3.49
CA THR A 83 -12.19 -17.50 4.86
C THR A 83 -10.96 -18.38 5.09
N GLY A 84 -10.25 -18.77 4.03
CA GLY A 84 -8.99 -19.51 4.15
C GLY A 84 -8.46 -19.94 2.80
N PHE A 85 -7.20 -20.38 2.79
CA PHE A 85 -6.67 -21.17 1.67
C PHE A 85 -5.68 -22.23 2.18
N ALA A 86 -5.39 -23.21 1.34
CA ALA A 86 -4.35 -24.21 1.57
C ALA A 86 -3.56 -24.48 0.29
N LEU A 87 -2.28 -24.83 0.44
CA LEU A 87 -1.37 -25.20 -0.65
C LEU A 87 -0.88 -26.64 -0.46
N ASP A 88 -0.65 -27.36 -1.55
CA ASP A 88 -0.01 -28.67 -1.49
C ASP A 88 1.48 -28.60 -1.12
N VAL A 89 1.82 -29.15 0.05
CA VAL A 89 3.18 -29.25 0.56
C VAL A 89 3.46 -30.70 0.95
N GLY A 90 4.44 -31.34 0.29
CA GLY A 90 4.80 -32.74 0.57
C GLY A 90 3.66 -33.74 0.37
N GLY A 91 2.70 -33.44 -0.53
CA GLY A 91 1.53 -34.29 -0.81
C GLY A 91 0.34 -34.08 0.12
N GLU A 92 0.45 -33.23 1.15
CA GLU A 92 -0.66 -32.82 2.03
C GLU A 92 -1.07 -31.36 1.76
N LEU A 93 -2.37 -31.04 1.87
CA LEU A 93 -2.82 -29.65 1.84
C LEU A 93 -2.49 -28.98 3.18
N ARG A 94 -1.59 -28.01 3.14
CA ARG A 94 -1.23 -27.20 4.30
C ARG A 94 -2.07 -25.93 4.35
N PRO A 95 -2.86 -25.72 5.41
CA PRO A 95 -3.65 -24.50 5.55
C PRO A 95 -2.72 -23.30 5.78
N ALA A 96 -3.11 -22.16 5.22
CA ALA A 96 -2.47 -20.89 5.45
C ALA A 96 -2.69 -20.40 6.88
N VAL A 97 -1.72 -19.64 7.38
CA VAL A 97 -1.80 -18.96 8.67
C VAL A 97 -1.94 -17.46 8.45
N PRO A 98 -2.70 -16.76 9.30
CA PRO A 98 -2.80 -15.32 9.19
C PRO A 98 -1.53 -14.64 9.67
N ILE A 99 -1.15 -13.59 8.96
CA ILE A 99 0.03 -12.77 9.25
C ILE A 99 -0.27 -11.31 8.94
N GLU A 100 0.51 -10.39 9.52
CA GLU A 100 0.45 -8.98 9.11
C GLU A 100 0.78 -8.85 7.61
N LYS A 101 0.02 -8.02 6.89
CA LYS A 101 0.06 -7.94 5.42
C LYS A 101 1.47 -7.67 4.89
N GLU A 102 2.09 -6.59 5.38
CA GLU A 102 3.43 -6.19 4.95
C GLU A 102 4.48 -7.24 5.35
N ARG A 103 4.40 -7.80 6.55
CA ARG A 103 5.28 -8.88 6.99
C ARG A 103 5.15 -10.12 6.10
N GLY A 104 3.93 -10.45 5.65
CA GLY A 104 3.69 -11.53 4.69
C GLY A 104 4.40 -11.32 3.35
N ARG A 105 4.38 -10.08 2.82
CA ARG A 105 5.11 -9.71 1.59
C ARG A 105 6.62 -9.78 1.79
N GLN A 106 7.13 -9.22 2.89
CA GLN A 106 8.55 -9.25 3.23
C GLN A 106 9.08 -10.68 3.31
N ILE A 107 8.35 -11.57 3.98
CA ILE A 107 8.71 -12.98 4.09
C ILE A 107 8.68 -13.66 2.73
N LEU A 108 7.64 -13.40 1.94
CA LEU A 108 7.53 -13.94 0.58
C LEU A 108 8.75 -13.54 -0.27
N GLU A 109 9.10 -12.26 -0.32
CA GLU A 109 10.25 -11.75 -1.07
C GLU A 109 11.59 -12.29 -0.52
N ALA A 110 11.74 -12.43 0.79
CA ALA A 110 12.92 -12.99 1.42
C ALA A 110 13.12 -14.48 1.09
N GLU A 111 12.03 -15.27 1.09
CA GLU A 111 12.07 -16.70 0.78
C GLU A 111 12.18 -16.97 -0.73
N GLU A 112 11.59 -16.12 -1.58
CA GLU A 112 11.78 -16.15 -3.04
C GLU A 112 13.26 -15.99 -3.43
N ARG A 113 14.00 -15.08 -2.76
CA ARG A 113 15.45 -14.91 -2.94
C ARG A 113 16.25 -16.18 -2.59
N ARG A 114 15.73 -16.99 -1.66
CA ARG A 114 16.33 -18.25 -1.23
C ARG A 114 15.86 -19.45 -2.06
N ARG A 115 14.98 -19.22 -3.05
CA ARG A 115 14.34 -20.27 -3.88
C ARG A 115 13.57 -21.31 -3.05
N ILE A 116 12.95 -20.86 -1.95
CA ILE A 116 12.07 -21.67 -1.10
C ILE A 116 10.61 -21.44 -1.56
N ASP A 117 9.67 -22.30 -1.14
CA ASP A 117 8.29 -22.37 -1.67
C ASP A 117 7.22 -21.68 -0.77
N PRO A 118 7.03 -20.35 -0.83
CA PRO A 118 5.94 -19.68 -0.14
C PRO A 118 4.69 -19.49 -1.03
N ALA A 119 3.53 -19.37 -0.39
CA ALA A 119 2.33 -18.80 -1.01
C ALA A 119 1.70 -17.74 -0.13
N LEU A 120 1.27 -16.64 -0.75
CA LEU A 120 0.69 -15.48 -0.07
C LEU A 120 -0.64 -15.10 -0.72
N LEU A 121 -1.70 -15.03 0.08
CA LEU A 121 -2.99 -14.49 -0.33
C LEU A 121 -3.25 -13.16 0.37
N GLU A 122 -3.56 -12.15 -0.43
CA GLU A 122 -3.79 -10.78 0.04
C GLU A 122 -5.08 -10.21 -0.53
N GLN A 123 -5.74 -9.35 0.24
CA GLN A 123 -6.76 -8.46 -0.29
C GLN A 123 -6.07 -7.25 -0.95
N THR A 124 -6.45 -7.00 -2.21
CA THR A 124 -6.05 -5.81 -2.98
C THR A 124 -7.16 -4.74 -2.91
N GLN A 125 -7.21 -3.80 -3.84
CA GLN A 125 -8.25 -2.75 -3.82
C GLN A 125 -9.65 -3.34 -4.02
N GLY A 126 -10.63 -2.84 -3.25
CA GLY A 126 -12.01 -3.34 -3.27
C GLY A 126 -12.10 -4.80 -2.79
N ASN A 127 -12.98 -5.58 -3.41
CA ASN A 127 -13.15 -7.01 -3.10
C ASN A 127 -12.37 -7.93 -4.06
N ASN A 128 -11.14 -7.53 -4.37
CA ASN A 128 -10.23 -8.30 -5.23
C ASN A 128 -9.13 -8.94 -4.39
N PHE A 129 -8.81 -10.19 -4.69
CA PHE A 129 -7.76 -10.94 -4.01
C PHE A 129 -6.63 -11.30 -4.97
N LYS A 130 -5.40 -11.25 -4.46
CA LYS A 130 -4.20 -11.73 -5.16
C LYS A 130 -3.65 -12.92 -4.40
N LEU A 131 -3.47 -14.04 -5.08
CA LEU A 131 -2.75 -15.21 -4.60
C LEU A 131 -1.47 -15.37 -5.41
N ARG A 132 -0.32 -15.28 -4.73
CA ARG A 132 1.01 -15.54 -5.29
C ARG A 132 1.44 -16.95 -4.91
N ILE A 133 1.85 -17.73 -5.89
CA ILE A 133 2.32 -19.10 -5.70
C ILE A 133 3.69 -19.22 -6.36
N TYR A 134 4.73 -19.45 -5.56
CA TYR A 134 6.07 -19.67 -6.06
C TYR A 134 6.74 -20.83 -5.31
N PRO A 135 7.48 -21.71 -6.00
CA PRO A 135 7.50 -21.97 -7.44
C PRO A 135 6.43 -23.00 -7.85
N ILE A 136 5.93 -22.87 -9.08
CA ILE A 136 5.21 -23.93 -9.79
C ILE A 136 6.24 -24.72 -10.63
N PRO A 137 6.54 -25.99 -10.28
CA PRO A 137 7.62 -26.76 -10.91
C PRO A 137 7.44 -26.88 -12.43
N GLY A 138 8.53 -26.86 -13.18
CA GLY A 138 8.50 -27.08 -14.64
C GLY A 138 7.89 -28.43 -14.99
N LYS A 139 6.94 -28.46 -15.93
CA LYS A 139 6.13 -29.63 -16.30
C LYS A 139 5.36 -30.25 -15.12
N GLY A 140 5.25 -29.56 -13.99
CA GLY A 140 4.60 -30.02 -12.78
C GLY A 140 3.34 -29.25 -12.45
N THR A 141 2.76 -29.58 -11.30
CA THR A 141 1.51 -29.01 -10.80
C THR A 141 1.64 -28.49 -9.37
N ARG A 142 0.77 -27.54 -9.02
CA ARG A 142 0.49 -27.13 -7.64
C ARG A 142 -1.02 -27.13 -7.43
N THR A 143 -1.45 -27.57 -6.26
CA THR A 143 -2.85 -27.65 -5.87
C THR A 143 -3.14 -26.62 -4.80
N VAL A 144 -4.18 -25.83 -5.03
CA VAL A 144 -4.68 -24.84 -4.07
C VAL A 144 -6.12 -25.15 -3.72
N GLU A 145 -6.45 -25.04 -2.44
CA GLU A 145 -7.82 -25.01 -1.96
C GLU A 145 -8.12 -23.59 -1.45
N LEU A 146 -9.13 -22.92 -1.98
CA LEU A 146 -9.60 -21.60 -1.56
C LEU A 146 -10.97 -21.75 -0.91
N LYS A 147 -11.19 -21.10 0.23
CA LYS A 147 -12.49 -21.05 0.91
C LYS A 147 -12.98 -19.61 0.98
N TYR A 148 -14.25 -19.39 0.68
CA TYR A 148 -14.90 -18.10 0.85
C TYR A 148 -16.33 -18.25 1.33
N ALA A 149 -16.80 -17.27 2.08
CA ALA A 149 -18.15 -17.21 2.62
C ALA A 149 -18.93 -16.04 2.02
N ALA A 150 -20.25 -16.18 1.94
CA ALA A 150 -21.14 -15.19 1.34
C ALA A 150 -22.41 -14.97 2.16
N MET A 151 -22.81 -13.71 2.35
CA MET A 151 -24.18 -13.37 2.76
C MET A 151 -25.08 -13.35 1.52
N LEU A 152 -26.21 -14.05 1.57
CA LEU A 152 -27.16 -14.08 0.47
C LEU A 152 -28.01 -12.81 0.49
N VAL A 153 -28.46 -12.38 -0.69
CA VAL A 153 -29.34 -11.21 -0.82
C VAL A 153 -30.78 -11.66 -0.71
N ARG A 154 -31.54 -11.04 0.19
CA ARG A 154 -32.99 -11.27 0.26
C ARG A 154 -33.68 -10.59 -0.90
N GLN A 155 -34.39 -11.36 -1.72
CA GLN A 155 -35.29 -10.88 -2.76
C GLN A 155 -36.67 -11.45 -2.49
N GLN A 156 -37.55 -10.62 -1.92
CA GLN A 156 -38.91 -11.02 -1.52
C GLN A 156 -38.86 -12.24 -0.58
N LYS A 157 -39.34 -13.40 -1.04
CA LYS A 157 -39.41 -14.68 -0.32
C LYS A 157 -38.24 -15.63 -0.60
N ASN A 158 -37.20 -15.19 -1.31
CA ASN A 158 -36.05 -16.02 -1.67
C ASN A 158 -34.73 -15.38 -1.27
N TRP A 159 -33.78 -16.20 -0.86
CA TRP A 159 -32.36 -15.89 -0.87
C TRP A 159 -31.82 -16.08 -2.28
N SER A 160 -31.01 -15.12 -2.72
CA SER A 160 -30.32 -15.17 -4.01
C SER A 160 -28.82 -15.32 -3.80
N TYR A 161 -28.23 -16.34 -4.43
CA TYR A 161 -26.78 -16.57 -4.43
C TYR A 161 -26.26 -16.77 -5.86
N ARG A 162 -25.28 -15.96 -6.26
CA ARG A 162 -24.66 -16.05 -7.59
C ARG A 162 -23.32 -16.76 -7.48
N LEU A 163 -23.18 -17.89 -8.17
CA LEU A 163 -21.92 -18.64 -8.21
C LEU A 163 -20.95 -17.98 -9.20
N PRO A 164 -19.67 -17.78 -8.84
CA PRO A 164 -18.71 -17.01 -9.63
C PRO A 164 -18.09 -17.83 -10.77
N LEU A 165 -18.86 -18.64 -11.49
CA LEU A 165 -18.34 -19.60 -12.47
C LEU A 165 -17.90 -18.98 -13.80
N LYS A 166 -18.43 -17.79 -14.13
CA LYS A 166 -18.04 -17.01 -15.33
C LYS A 166 -16.56 -16.63 -15.36
N HIS A 167 -15.91 -16.68 -14.20
CA HIS A 167 -14.50 -16.40 -14.00
C HIS A 167 -13.59 -17.55 -14.49
N PHE A 168 -14.10 -18.78 -14.59
CA PHE A 168 -13.27 -19.91 -15.01
C PHE A 168 -13.23 -20.03 -16.54
N SER A 169 -12.02 -20.11 -17.10
CA SER A 169 -11.82 -20.40 -18.53
C SER A 169 -12.19 -21.84 -18.90
N ILE A 170 -12.11 -22.75 -17.91
CA ILE A 170 -12.46 -24.17 -18.01
C ILE A 170 -13.81 -24.46 -17.33
N PRO A 171 -14.50 -25.57 -17.69
CA PRO A 171 -15.64 -26.05 -16.92
C PRO A 171 -15.23 -26.43 -15.48
N VAL A 172 -16.15 -26.24 -14.55
CA VAL A 172 -15.94 -26.50 -13.11
C VAL A 172 -16.86 -27.63 -12.66
N ALA A 173 -16.33 -28.60 -11.91
CA ALA A 173 -17.16 -29.58 -11.22
C ALA A 173 -17.83 -28.92 -10.01
N LEU A 174 -19.15 -29.03 -9.87
CA LEU A 174 -19.94 -28.32 -8.87
C LEU A 174 -20.70 -29.30 -7.98
N ASP A 175 -20.62 -29.11 -6.66
CA ASP A 175 -21.46 -29.75 -5.65
C ASP A 175 -22.09 -28.65 -4.78
N VAL A 176 -23.42 -28.57 -4.74
CA VAL A 176 -24.15 -27.59 -3.93
C VAL A 176 -25.06 -28.32 -2.97
N ARG A 177 -24.91 -28.04 -1.67
CA ARG A 177 -25.77 -28.54 -0.59
C ARG A 177 -26.52 -27.38 0.06
N VAL A 178 -27.82 -27.52 0.23
CA VAL A 178 -28.67 -26.56 0.92
C VAL A 178 -29.28 -27.23 2.15
N MET A 179 -28.84 -26.76 3.31
CA MET A 179 -29.25 -27.26 4.61
C MET A 179 -30.58 -26.63 5.05
N ALA A 180 -31.42 -27.41 5.74
CA ALA A 180 -32.61 -26.92 6.43
C ALA A 180 -33.58 -26.06 5.57
N SER A 181 -33.74 -26.38 4.28
CA SER A 181 -34.76 -25.81 3.39
C SER A 181 -35.94 -26.78 3.23
N GLU A 182 -37.16 -26.29 3.50
CA GLU A 182 -38.39 -27.08 3.36
C GLU A 182 -38.69 -27.35 1.89
N GLU A 183 -38.69 -26.29 1.09
CA GLU A 183 -38.91 -26.33 -0.36
C GLU A 183 -37.59 -26.51 -1.14
N ALA A 184 -37.71 -27.02 -2.36
CA ALA A 184 -36.57 -27.25 -3.26
C ALA A 184 -35.98 -25.93 -3.75
N PRO A 185 -34.66 -25.73 -3.65
CA PRO A 185 -33.98 -24.61 -4.30
C PRO A 185 -34.07 -24.71 -5.83
N VAL A 186 -33.92 -23.57 -6.50
CA VAL A 186 -33.88 -23.49 -7.97
C VAL A 186 -32.53 -22.97 -8.43
N ALA A 187 -31.87 -23.68 -9.34
CA ALA A 187 -30.69 -23.20 -10.04
C ALA A 187 -31.08 -22.64 -11.41
N ILE A 188 -30.94 -21.33 -11.60
CA ILE A 188 -31.12 -20.67 -12.90
C ILE A 188 -29.77 -20.67 -13.62
N GLY A 189 -29.76 -21.11 -14.87
CA GLY A 189 -28.54 -21.26 -15.68
C GLY A 189 -27.99 -22.69 -15.75
N LEU A 190 -28.66 -23.65 -15.10
CA LEU A 190 -28.36 -25.08 -15.21
C LEU A 190 -29.62 -25.88 -15.59
N PRO A 191 -29.48 -26.98 -16.33
CA PRO A 191 -30.57 -27.94 -16.54
C PRO A 191 -30.80 -28.85 -15.32
N ASP A 192 -29.79 -29.03 -14.47
CA ASP A 192 -29.81 -29.92 -13.32
C ASP A 192 -30.77 -29.44 -12.21
N HIS A 193 -31.27 -30.40 -11.42
CA HIS A 193 -32.22 -30.14 -10.34
C HIS A 193 -31.69 -30.62 -9.00
N PHE A 194 -32.18 -30.01 -7.92
CA PHE A 194 -31.87 -30.43 -6.57
C PHE A 194 -32.60 -31.72 -6.19
N ALA A 195 -31.87 -32.68 -5.63
CA ALA A 195 -32.40 -33.91 -5.02
C ALA A 195 -32.34 -33.80 -3.49
N ARG A 196 -33.15 -34.60 -2.79
CA ARG A 196 -33.07 -34.70 -1.32
C ARG A 196 -31.76 -35.38 -0.90
N ALA A 197 -31.03 -34.78 0.02
CA ALA A 197 -29.78 -35.34 0.56
C ALA A 197 -30.07 -36.31 1.72
N GLU A 198 -29.24 -37.35 1.88
CA GLU A 198 -29.37 -38.33 2.98
C GLU A 198 -29.21 -37.70 4.37
N SER A 199 -28.39 -36.66 4.48
CA SER A 199 -28.19 -35.86 5.70
C SER A 199 -29.33 -34.87 6.01
N GLY A 200 -30.40 -34.88 5.21
CA GLY A 200 -31.43 -33.84 5.20
C GLY A 200 -31.02 -32.61 4.37
N GLY A 201 -32.02 -31.86 3.89
CA GLY A 201 -31.82 -30.73 2.98
C GLY A 201 -31.90 -31.13 1.50
N TRP A 202 -31.14 -30.45 0.65
CA TRP A 202 -31.11 -30.62 -0.80
C TRP A 202 -29.68 -30.61 -1.33
N GLN A 203 -29.38 -31.39 -2.36
CA GLN A 203 -28.08 -31.44 -3.02
C GLN A 203 -28.21 -31.43 -4.55
N MET A 204 -27.25 -30.82 -5.22
CA MET A 204 -27.12 -30.82 -6.67
C MET A 204 -25.64 -31.01 -7.04
N GLU A 205 -25.35 -32.02 -7.85
CA GLU A 205 -24.01 -32.30 -8.37
C GLU A 205 -24.00 -32.11 -9.89
N VAL A 206 -23.03 -31.37 -10.41
CA VAL A 206 -22.86 -31.09 -11.84
C VAL A 206 -21.41 -31.31 -12.22
N ALA A 207 -21.14 -32.29 -13.09
CA ALA A 207 -19.77 -32.64 -13.46
C ALA A 207 -19.03 -31.52 -14.21
N LYS A 208 -19.75 -30.72 -15.01
CA LYS A 208 -19.18 -29.63 -15.83
C LYS A 208 -20.15 -28.45 -15.92
N ALA A 209 -19.97 -27.47 -15.06
CA ALA A 209 -20.70 -26.21 -15.07
C ALA A 209 -19.86 -25.08 -15.68
N LYS A 210 -20.50 -24.16 -16.41
CA LYS A 210 -19.87 -22.95 -16.96
C LYS A 210 -20.91 -21.82 -17.08
N GLY A 211 -20.47 -20.57 -17.02
CA GLY A 211 -21.32 -19.39 -17.19
C GLY A 211 -21.78 -18.81 -15.85
N GLU A 212 -22.91 -18.12 -15.85
CA GLU A 212 -23.47 -17.50 -14.65
C GLU A 212 -24.61 -18.34 -14.10
N ILE A 213 -24.54 -18.69 -12.82
CA ILE A 213 -25.53 -19.55 -12.15
C ILE A 213 -26.09 -18.78 -10.96
N LEU A 214 -27.41 -18.64 -10.93
CA LEU A 214 -28.14 -18.00 -9.83
C LEU A 214 -28.95 -19.06 -9.08
N LEU A 215 -28.58 -19.29 -7.83
CA LEU A 215 -29.35 -20.11 -6.91
C LEU A 215 -30.41 -19.26 -6.21
N ARG A 216 -31.66 -19.72 -6.27
CA ARG A 216 -32.77 -19.18 -5.49
C ARG A 216 -33.15 -20.20 -4.43
N VAL A 217 -32.94 -19.83 -3.18
CA VAL A 217 -33.25 -20.67 -2.02
C VAL A 217 -34.45 -20.05 -1.30
N PRO A 218 -35.53 -20.80 -1.05
CA PRO A 218 -36.67 -20.31 -0.28
C PRO A 218 -36.25 -19.75 1.08
N ALA A 219 -36.65 -18.51 1.38
CA ALA A 219 -36.32 -17.83 2.63
C ALA A 219 -37.47 -18.03 3.64
N ALA A 220 -37.29 -18.96 4.57
CA ALA A 220 -38.32 -19.39 5.52
C ALA A 220 -38.56 -18.43 6.72
N GLN A 221 -38.57 -17.10 6.56
CA GLN A 221 -38.56 -16.18 7.73
C GLN A 221 -39.53 -14.99 7.66
N ASP A 222 -40.61 -15.08 8.47
CA ASP A 222 -41.40 -13.94 8.98
C ASP A 222 -41.05 -13.58 10.44
N LYS A 223 -40.17 -14.35 11.10
CA LYS A 223 -39.72 -14.17 12.48
C LYS A 223 -38.19 -14.11 12.57
N PRO A 224 -37.63 -13.47 13.60
CA PRO A 224 -36.18 -13.52 13.86
C PRO A 224 -35.67 -14.96 14.01
N LYS A 225 -34.50 -15.24 13.43
CA LYS A 225 -33.81 -16.52 13.58
C LYS A 225 -32.36 -16.30 14.04
N THR A 226 -31.95 -17.01 15.10
CA THR A 226 -30.60 -16.92 15.67
C THR A 226 -29.81 -18.20 15.40
N TYR A 227 -28.54 -18.01 15.04
CA TYR A 227 -27.52 -19.02 14.85
C TYR A 227 -26.39 -18.83 15.85
N VAL A 228 -25.73 -19.90 16.28
CA VAL A 228 -24.63 -19.84 17.26
C VAL A 228 -23.39 -20.61 16.82
N GLU A 229 -22.23 -20.19 17.32
CA GLU A 229 -20.94 -20.85 17.11
C GLU A 229 -20.06 -20.71 18.35
N GLU A 230 -19.30 -21.75 18.70
CA GLU A 230 -18.22 -21.65 19.66
C GLU A 230 -16.88 -21.55 18.93
N PHE A 231 -16.14 -20.48 19.16
CA PHE A 231 -14.86 -20.21 18.51
C PHE A 231 -13.85 -19.68 19.53
N ASN A 232 -12.69 -20.33 19.64
CA ASN A 232 -11.63 -20.00 20.61
C ASN A 232 -12.12 -19.85 22.07
N GLY A 233 -13.06 -20.70 22.50
CA GLY A 233 -13.62 -20.66 23.86
C GLY A 233 -14.58 -19.51 24.14
N GLN A 234 -15.01 -18.79 23.10
CA GLN A 234 -16.05 -17.76 23.15
C GLN A 234 -17.23 -18.16 22.27
N GLN A 235 -18.46 -18.03 22.79
CA GLN A 235 -19.66 -18.26 22.00
C GLN A 235 -20.08 -16.96 21.27
N TYR A 236 -20.45 -17.09 20.00
CA TYR A 236 -20.91 -16.04 19.11
C TYR A 236 -22.32 -16.35 18.62
N PHE A 237 -23.06 -15.31 18.26
CA PHE A 237 -24.37 -15.44 17.64
C PHE A 237 -24.49 -14.57 16.39
N LEU A 238 -25.40 -14.98 15.51
CA LEU A 238 -25.88 -14.21 14.38
C LEU A 238 -27.41 -14.32 14.32
N ALA A 239 -28.09 -13.20 14.30
CA ALA A 239 -29.53 -13.09 14.16
C ALA A 239 -29.91 -12.47 12.82
N GLU A 240 -30.84 -13.12 12.12
CA GLU A 240 -31.52 -12.61 10.94
C GLU A 240 -32.92 -12.11 11.35
N VAL A 241 -33.18 -10.82 11.19
CA VAL A 241 -34.39 -10.14 11.67
C VAL A 241 -35.16 -9.55 10.48
N PRO A 242 -36.32 -10.09 10.13
CA PRO A 242 -37.19 -9.46 9.12
C PRO A 242 -37.64 -8.06 9.56
N VAL A 243 -37.57 -7.08 8.65
CA VAL A 243 -38.03 -5.70 8.87
C VAL A 243 -38.88 -5.21 7.69
N PRO A 244 -39.75 -4.20 7.88
CA PRO A 244 -40.50 -3.61 6.77
C PRO A 244 -39.58 -3.03 5.69
N ALA A 245 -39.82 -3.39 4.42
CA ALA A 245 -39.07 -2.87 3.27
C ALA A 245 -39.67 -1.58 2.67
N GLU A 246 -40.72 -1.03 3.28
CA GLU A 246 -41.42 0.17 2.79
C GLU A 246 -40.54 1.43 2.91
N ARG A 247 -40.53 2.24 1.85
CA ARG A 247 -39.80 3.51 1.79
C ARG A 247 -40.75 4.68 1.53
N LYS A 248 -40.44 5.86 2.08
CA LYS A 248 -41.18 7.12 1.84
C LYS A 248 -40.26 8.23 1.35
N GLN A 249 -40.83 9.15 0.58
CA GLN A 249 -40.12 10.35 0.10
C GLN A 249 -39.61 11.21 1.27
N ARG A 250 -38.39 11.72 1.10
CA ARG A 250 -37.70 12.59 2.05
C ARG A 250 -38.10 14.04 1.87
N THR A 251 -38.02 14.82 2.95
CA THR A 251 -37.98 16.29 2.86
C THR A 251 -36.53 16.72 2.66
N LEU A 252 -36.24 17.42 1.57
CA LEU A 252 -34.89 17.86 1.21
C LEU A 252 -34.59 19.27 1.75
N PRO A 253 -33.33 19.57 2.15
CA PRO A 253 -32.97 20.87 2.69
C PRO A 253 -32.79 21.93 1.60
N ARG A 254 -32.81 23.20 2.02
CA ARG A 254 -32.62 24.36 1.11
C ARG A 254 -31.16 24.73 0.89
N VAL A 255 -30.25 24.29 1.76
CA VAL A 255 -28.80 24.53 1.65
C VAL A 255 -28.09 23.19 1.74
N VAL A 256 -27.38 22.83 0.67
CA VAL A 256 -26.72 21.53 0.51
C VAL A 256 -25.23 21.75 0.27
N GLY A 257 -24.39 21.04 1.00
CA GLY A 257 -22.96 20.96 0.73
C GLY A 257 -22.68 19.88 -0.30
N LEU A 258 -21.98 20.24 -1.38
CA LEU A 258 -21.55 19.27 -2.38
C LEU A 258 -20.04 19.10 -2.28
N LEU A 259 -19.61 17.93 -1.82
CA LEU A 259 -18.20 17.53 -1.76
C LEU A 259 -17.88 16.72 -3.01
N TRP A 260 -17.11 17.30 -3.93
CA TRP A 260 -16.82 16.70 -5.22
C TRP A 260 -15.36 16.27 -5.30
N ASP A 261 -15.14 14.96 -5.33
CA ASP A 261 -13.81 14.40 -5.53
C ASP A 261 -13.29 14.71 -6.93
N SER A 262 -12.25 15.54 -6.97
CA SER A 262 -11.56 16.07 -8.14
C SER A 262 -10.11 15.57 -8.23
N SER A 263 -9.78 14.53 -7.47
CA SER A 263 -8.50 13.83 -7.58
C SER A 263 -8.37 13.11 -8.92
N SER A 264 -7.17 12.62 -9.22
CA SER A 264 -6.93 11.84 -10.44
C SER A 264 -7.67 10.50 -10.46
N SER A 265 -7.82 9.81 -9.33
CA SER A 265 -8.59 8.56 -9.27
C SER A 265 -10.08 8.80 -9.53
N GLY A 266 -10.58 9.98 -9.12
CA GLY A 266 -11.94 10.44 -9.36
C GLY A 266 -12.34 10.49 -10.84
N ALA A 267 -11.39 10.56 -11.78
CA ALA A 267 -11.64 10.55 -13.21
C ALA A 267 -12.19 9.20 -13.73
N HIS A 268 -11.95 8.10 -13.01
CA HIS A 268 -12.40 6.77 -13.40
C HIS A 268 -13.84 6.44 -12.97
N ARG A 269 -14.50 7.37 -12.27
CA ARG A 269 -15.89 7.23 -11.83
C ARG A 269 -16.84 7.35 -13.01
N ALA A 270 -18.04 6.79 -12.88
CA ALA A 270 -19.08 6.93 -13.90
C ALA A 270 -19.76 8.30 -13.77
N LEU A 271 -19.03 9.39 -14.08
CA LEU A 271 -19.44 10.77 -13.85
C LEU A 271 -20.82 11.10 -14.43
N LYS A 272 -21.14 10.59 -15.62
CA LYS A 272 -22.47 10.75 -16.25
C LYS A 272 -23.60 10.11 -15.45
N ALA A 273 -23.35 9.00 -14.75
CA ALA A 273 -24.34 8.36 -13.87
C ALA A 273 -24.51 9.16 -12.58
N GLU A 274 -23.41 9.62 -12.00
CA GLU A 274 -23.42 10.47 -10.80
C GLU A 274 -24.14 11.79 -11.03
N MET A 275 -23.89 12.46 -12.16
CA MET A 275 -24.57 13.68 -12.57
C MET A 275 -26.09 13.46 -12.75
N ARG A 276 -26.52 12.28 -13.24
CA ARG A 276 -27.95 11.92 -13.33
C ARG A 276 -28.59 11.78 -11.95
N VAL A 277 -27.89 11.17 -10.98
CA VAL A 277 -28.37 11.07 -9.58
C VAL A 277 -28.45 12.45 -8.95
N LEU A 278 -27.41 13.28 -9.13
CA LEU A 278 -27.36 14.64 -8.61
C LEU A 278 -28.47 15.52 -9.22
N ALA A 279 -28.68 15.45 -10.54
CA ALA A 279 -29.77 16.18 -11.19
C ALA A 279 -31.13 15.77 -10.62
N SER A 280 -31.37 14.46 -10.45
CA SER A 280 -32.62 13.94 -9.85
C SER A 280 -32.84 14.49 -8.43
N TYR A 281 -31.78 14.60 -7.64
CA TYR A 281 -31.83 15.20 -6.30
C TYR A 281 -32.17 16.69 -6.33
N LEU A 282 -31.50 17.47 -7.20
CA LEU A 282 -31.72 18.91 -7.30
C LEU A 282 -33.11 19.25 -7.82
N GLU A 283 -33.63 18.49 -8.79
CA GLU A 283 -34.99 18.66 -9.29
C GLU A 283 -36.04 18.38 -8.20
N ALA A 284 -35.80 17.37 -7.36
CA ALA A 284 -36.66 17.07 -6.22
C ALA A 284 -36.57 18.16 -5.12
N ALA A 285 -35.39 18.76 -4.92
CA ALA A 285 -35.19 19.84 -3.93
C ALA A 285 -35.84 21.16 -4.36
N GLY A 286 -35.92 21.42 -5.67
CA GLY A 286 -36.50 22.64 -6.22
C GLY A 286 -35.57 23.84 -6.08
N ASN A 287 -35.88 24.77 -5.17
CA ASN A 287 -35.03 25.94 -4.93
C ASN A 287 -33.98 25.61 -3.86
N VAL A 288 -32.71 25.60 -4.24
CA VAL A 288 -31.61 25.12 -3.40
C VAL A 288 -30.34 25.97 -3.58
N GLU A 289 -29.66 26.25 -2.48
CA GLU A 289 -28.29 26.76 -2.47
C GLU A 289 -27.30 25.60 -2.33
N VAL A 290 -26.40 25.44 -3.30
CA VAL A 290 -25.34 24.44 -3.29
C VAL A 290 -24.02 25.10 -2.90
N ARG A 291 -23.36 24.56 -1.88
CA ARG A 291 -22.01 24.95 -1.44
C ARG A 291 -21.02 23.90 -1.94
N LEU A 292 -20.48 24.12 -3.13
CA LEU A 292 -19.54 23.20 -3.78
C LEU A 292 -18.13 23.34 -3.19
N VAL A 293 -17.54 22.22 -2.82
CA VAL A 293 -16.13 22.09 -2.42
C VAL A 293 -15.51 20.99 -3.25
N ARG A 294 -14.47 21.32 -4.02
CA ARG A 294 -13.68 20.34 -4.75
C ARG A 294 -12.57 19.81 -3.83
N LEU A 295 -12.48 18.50 -3.71
CA LEU A 295 -11.50 17.80 -2.87
C LEU A 295 -10.46 17.13 -3.77
N ARG A 296 -9.18 17.34 -3.48
CA ARG A 296 -8.02 16.79 -4.20
C ARG A 296 -6.80 16.79 -3.28
N ASP A 297 -5.61 17.20 -3.71
CA ASP A 297 -4.41 17.38 -2.88
C ASP A 297 -4.62 18.33 -1.69
N LYS A 298 -5.50 19.31 -1.87
CA LYS A 298 -6.07 20.21 -0.86
C LYS A 298 -7.50 20.58 -1.25
N ALA A 299 -8.34 20.96 -0.30
CA ALA A 299 -9.66 21.47 -0.66
C ALA A 299 -9.59 22.84 -1.33
N GLU A 300 -10.46 23.04 -2.32
CA GLU A 300 -10.67 24.34 -2.94
C GLU A 300 -11.61 25.23 -2.10
N PRO A 301 -11.51 26.57 -2.23
CA PRO A 301 -12.46 27.48 -1.61
C PRO A 301 -13.91 27.14 -1.98
N VAL A 302 -14.81 27.27 -1.02
CA VAL A 302 -16.24 27.02 -1.21
C VAL A 302 -16.81 27.92 -2.30
N LYS A 303 -17.48 27.33 -3.29
CA LYS A 303 -18.24 28.05 -4.32
C LYS A 303 -19.73 27.93 -4.02
N VAL A 304 -20.40 29.08 -3.86
CA VAL A 304 -21.83 29.15 -3.57
C VAL A 304 -22.61 29.32 -4.87
N ILE A 305 -23.56 28.43 -5.13
CA ILE A 305 -24.38 28.40 -6.35
C ILE A 305 -25.85 28.33 -5.93
N LYS A 306 -26.62 29.35 -6.26
CA LYS A 306 -28.07 29.40 -5.98
C LYS A 306 -28.83 28.92 -7.21
N LEU A 307 -29.62 27.87 -7.05
CA LEU A 307 -30.37 27.22 -8.12
C LEU A 307 -31.86 27.37 -7.87
N ALA A 308 -32.60 27.87 -8.86
CA ALA A 308 -34.05 27.74 -8.89
C ALA A 308 -34.45 26.37 -9.47
N LYS A 309 -35.69 25.96 -9.25
CA LYS A 309 -36.25 24.72 -9.82
C LYS A 309 -36.03 24.66 -11.35
N GLY A 310 -35.54 23.52 -11.85
CA GLY A 310 -35.24 23.31 -13.27
C GLY A 310 -33.89 23.88 -13.74
N GLN A 311 -33.07 24.48 -12.86
CA GLN A 311 -31.76 25.05 -13.21
C GLN A 311 -30.58 24.14 -12.84
N SER A 312 -30.82 22.84 -12.65
CA SER A 312 -29.77 21.87 -12.28
C SER A 312 -28.59 21.86 -13.27
N GLY A 313 -28.84 22.16 -14.56
CA GLY A 313 -27.83 22.25 -15.62
C GLY A 313 -26.64 23.17 -15.31
N ILE A 314 -26.85 24.29 -14.59
CA ILE A 314 -25.77 25.23 -14.23
C ILE A 314 -24.68 24.54 -13.40
N LEU A 315 -25.10 23.72 -12.42
CA LEU A 315 -24.16 22.97 -11.59
C LEU A 315 -23.54 21.80 -12.36
N ILE A 316 -24.31 21.14 -13.23
CA ILE A 316 -23.79 20.03 -14.03
C ILE A 316 -22.68 20.51 -14.96
N GLU A 317 -22.88 21.61 -15.69
CA GLU A 317 -21.85 22.23 -16.55
C GLU A 317 -20.60 22.64 -15.74
N GLU A 318 -20.78 23.20 -14.55
CA GLU A 318 -19.69 23.52 -13.63
C GLU A 318 -18.89 22.26 -13.25
N LEU A 319 -19.55 21.12 -12.99
CA LEU A 319 -18.89 19.86 -12.64
C LEU A 319 -18.23 19.20 -13.86
N GLU A 320 -18.83 19.30 -15.05
CA GLU A 320 -18.25 18.80 -16.31
C GLU A 320 -16.94 19.49 -16.67
N SER A 321 -16.77 20.76 -16.26
CA SER A 321 -15.52 21.51 -16.44
C SER A 321 -14.40 21.12 -15.44
N THR A 322 -14.67 20.19 -14.51
CA THR A 322 -13.71 19.83 -13.47
C THR A 322 -12.47 19.14 -14.05
N ILE A 323 -11.31 19.70 -13.75
CA ILE A 323 -10.02 19.07 -14.02
C ILE A 323 -9.70 18.10 -12.89
N TYR A 324 -9.64 16.80 -13.22
CA TYR A 324 -9.29 15.72 -12.32
C TYR A 324 -7.78 15.58 -12.22
N ASP A 325 -7.21 16.07 -11.11
CA ASP A 325 -5.77 16.17 -10.92
C ASP A 325 -5.42 16.32 -9.44
N GLY A 326 -4.29 15.72 -9.05
CA GLY A 326 -3.80 15.64 -7.68
C GLY A 326 -4.25 14.39 -6.95
N ALA A 327 -3.71 14.21 -5.75
CA ALA A 327 -4.07 13.13 -4.85
C ALA A 327 -5.42 13.34 -4.16
N SER A 328 -5.77 12.46 -3.22
CA SER A 328 -7.09 12.43 -2.58
C SER A 328 -7.02 12.77 -1.08
N ALA A 329 -7.02 14.06 -0.73
CA ALA A 329 -7.13 14.58 0.65
C ALA A 329 -8.59 14.83 1.04
N LEU A 330 -9.42 13.77 1.01
CA LEU A 330 -10.88 13.83 1.16
C LEU A 330 -11.39 14.37 2.51
N ALA A 331 -10.51 14.49 3.51
CA ALA A 331 -10.84 15.03 4.84
C ALA A 331 -10.53 16.53 5.00
N ASP A 332 -9.93 17.18 3.99
CA ASP A 332 -9.40 18.55 4.10
C ASP A 332 -10.49 19.64 3.96
N TRP A 333 -11.65 19.48 4.59
CA TRP A 333 -12.75 20.45 4.52
C TRP A 333 -13.33 20.73 5.91
N GLN A 334 -14.13 21.79 6.02
CA GLN A 334 -14.78 22.16 7.28
C GLN A 334 -16.30 22.25 7.10
N PRO A 335 -17.09 21.65 8.02
CA PRO A 335 -18.54 21.80 8.03
C PRO A 335 -18.95 23.27 8.21
N GLN A 336 -19.97 23.68 7.47
CA GLN A 336 -20.51 25.02 7.51
C GLN A 336 -21.81 25.02 8.34
N PRO A 337 -22.05 26.05 9.18
CA PRO A 337 -23.15 26.07 10.13
C PRO A 337 -24.55 26.07 9.47
N ASP A 338 -24.72 26.53 8.24
CA ASP A 338 -26.05 26.60 7.61
C ASP A 338 -26.31 25.47 6.62
N VAL A 339 -25.41 24.48 6.53
CA VAL A 339 -25.60 23.31 5.67
C VAL A 339 -26.22 22.18 6.49
N ASP A 340 -27.41 21.76 6.10
CA ASP A 340 -28.16 20.68 6.76
C ASP A 340 -27.75 19.29 6.25
N GLU A 341 -27.34 19.20 4.98
CA GLU A 341 -26.99 17.96 4.31
C GLU A 341 -25.78 18.11 3.41
N TYR A 342 -24.89 17.13 3.46
CA TYR A 342 -23.75 16.99 2.57
C TYR A 342 -23.95 15.79 1.65
N LEU A 343 -23.68 15.99 0.36
CA LEU A 343 -23.53 14.94 -0.63
C LEU A 343 -22.06 14.86 -1.02
N MET A 344 -21.43 13.71 -0.84
CA MET A 344 -20.05 13.46 -1.22
C MET A 344 -19.99 12.44 -2.34
N PHE A 345 -19.45 12.85 -3.48
CA PHE A 345 -19.24 11.99 -4.64
C PHE A 345 -17.75 11.69 -4.73
N SER A 346 -17.36 10.43 -4.49
CA SER A 346 -15.95 10.02 -4.41
C SER A 346 -15.81 8.50 -4.58
N ASP A 347 -14.62 8.04 -4.93
CA ASP A 347 -14.24 6.64 -4.82
C ASP A 347 -13.78 6.27 -3.40
N GLY A 348 -13.68 7.23 -2.48
CA GLY A 348 -13.29 7.00 -1.09
C GLY A 348 -11.81 6.69 -0.89
N LEU A 349 -10.99 6.74 -1.93
CA LEU A 349 -9.55 6.54 -1.79
C LEU A 349 -8.97 7.76 -1.07
N ARG A 350 -8.30 7.52 0.05
CA ARG A 350 -7.60 8.57 0.80
C ARG A 350 -6.14 8.19 0.94
N ASN A 351 -5.29 8.84 0.15
CA ASN A 351 -3.86 8.61 0.07
C ASN A 351 -3.03 9.88 0.34
N TYR A 352 -3.69 10.98 0.73
CA TYR A 352 -3.04 12.26 0.98
C TYR A 352 -3.70 13.01 2.14
N GLY A 353 -2.94 13.95 2.73
CA GLY A 353 -3.40 14.82 3.82
C GLY A 353 -3.42 14.18 5.22
N VAL A 354 -3.28 15.03 6.24
CA VAL A 354 -3.04 14.63 7.64
C VAL A 354 -4.25 14.78 8.59
N GLY A 355 -5.40 15.25 8.10
CA GLY A 355 -6.57 15.59 8.95
C GLY A 355 -7.49 14.41 9.27
N ALA A 356 -8.19 14.44 10.41
CA ALA A 356 -9.31 13.53 10.67
C ALA A 356 -10.53 13.93 9.80
N PHE A 357 -11.38 12.98 9.44
CA PHE A 357 -12.60 13.30 8.69
C PHE A 357 -13.55 14.14 9.55
N PRO A 358 -14.13 15.24 9.05
CA PRO A 358 -14.98 16.12 9.85
C PRO A 358 -16.23 15.44 10.42
N GLN A 359 -16.61 15.83 11.64
CA GLN A 359 -17.89 15.44 12.24
C GLN A 359 -18.93 16.56 12.13
N LEU A 360 -20.15 16.18 11.74
CA LEU A 360 -21.29 17.06 11.62
C LEU A 360 -22.02 17.24 12.96
N ALA A 361 -22.61 18.42 13.15
CA ALA A 361 -23.49 18.67 14.28
C ALA A 361 -24.75 17.78 14.24
N LYS A 362 -25.33 17.49 15.41
CA LYS A 362 -26.54 16.67 15.54
C LYS A 362 -27.67 17.16 14.61
N GLY A 363 -28.32 16.22 13.94
CA GLY A 363 -29.45 16.48 13.04
C GLY A 363 -29.05 16.69 11.57
N ARG A 364 -27.76 16.89 11.28
CA ARG A 364 -27.23 17.00 9.91
C ARG A 364 -26.85 15.63 9.36
N ARG A 365 -26.80 15.52 8.04
CA ARG A 365 -26.54 14.24 7.35
C ARG A 365 -25.41 14.35 6.34
N LEU A 366 -24.61 13.29 6.22
CA LEU A 366 -23.69 13.08 5.10
C LEU A 366 -24.13 11.84 4.31
N PHE A 367 -24.43 12.02 3.04
CA PHE A 367 -24.55 10.92 2.09
C PHE A 367 -23.26 10.81 1.29
N THR A 368 -22.70 9.61 1.21
CA THR A 368 -21.58 9.32 0.32
C THR A 368 -22.09 8.52 -0.87
N LEU A 369 -21.62 8.84 -2.06
CA LEU A 369 -22.01 8.23 -3.31
C LEU A 369 -20.76 7.80 -4.08
N SER A 370 -20.75 6.56 -4.56
CA SER A 370 -19.68 6.03 -5.39
C SER A 370 -20.25 5.29 -6.59
N SER A 371 -19.53 5.36 -7.71
CA SER A 371 -19.88 4.67 -8.96
C SER A 371 -18.73 3.81 -9.51
N SER A 372 -17.60 3.77 -8.79
CA SER A 372 -16.40 3.02 -9.18
C SER A 372 -16.41 1.64 -8.55
N ALA A 373 -16.11 0.61 -9.33
CA ALA A 373 -15.93 -0.76 -8.83
C ALA A 373 -14.72 -0.89 -7.88
N GLY A 374 -13.76 0.04 -7.95
CA GLY A 374 -12.60 0.10 -7.06
C GLY A 374 -12.79 0.97 -5.82
N ALA A 375 -14.00 1.47 -5.56
CA ALA A 375 -14.24 2.40 -4.46
C ALA A 375 -14.01 1.76 -3.07
N ASP A 376 -13.48 2.54 -2.13
CA ASP A 376 -13.43 2.24 -0.71
C ASP A 376 -14.80 2.47 -0.06
N ILE A 377 -15.74 1.58 -0.42
CA ILE A 377 -17.12 1.60 0.07
C ILE A 377 -17.17 1.56 1.60
N VAL A 378 -16.26 0.81 2.23
CA VAL A 378 -16.23 0.66 3.69
C VAL A 378 -15.96 2.00 4.37
N ARG A 379 -14.97 2.75 3.88
CA ARG A 379 -14.68 4.10 4.39
C ARG A 379 -15.84 5.06 4.14
N LEU A 380 -16.37 5.08 2.92
CA LEU A 380 -17.49 5.96 2.56
C LEU A 380 -18.74 5.67 3.40
N ALA A 381 -19.06 4.40 3.63
CA ALA A 381 -20.16 3.98 4.49
C ALA A 381 -19.95 4.42 5.94
N ALA A 382 -18.75 4.24 6.48
CA ALA A 382 -18.48 4.66 7.84
C ALA A 382 -18.53 6.16 8.04
N TRP A 383 -17.99 6.96 7.12
CA TRP A 383 -18.08 8.42 7.18
C TRP A 383 -19.53 8.88 7.13
N ALA A 384 -20.35 8.29 6.25
CA ALA A 384 -21.77 8.60 6.17
C ALA A 384 -22.52 8.22 7.45
N ASN A 385 -22.31 7.00 7.95
CA ASN A 385 -22.95 6.48 9.16
C ASN A 385 -22.58 7.29 10.41
N ALA A 386 -21.30 7.64 10.56
CA ALA A 386 -20.81 8.49 11.66
C ALA A 386 -21.41 9.91 11.64
N ASN A 387 -21.94 10.34 10.49
CA ASN A 387 -22.53 11.65 10.26
C ASN A 387 -24.03 11.56 9.93
N GLY A 388 -24.73 10.53 10.41
CA GLY A 388 -26.20 10.44 10.38
C GLY A 388 -26.83 10.21 8.99
N GLY A 389 -26.02 9.91 7.97
CA GLY A 389 -26.49 9.48 6.65
C GLY A 389 -26.07 8.05 6.33
N ARG A 390 -25.94 7.73 5.03
CA ARG A 390 -25.53 6.40 4.55
C ARG A 390 -24.78 6.49 3.23
N HIS A 391 -24.08 5.41 2.89
CA HIS A 391 -23.50 5.23 1.57
C HIS A 391 -24.53 4.74 0.56
N ILE A 392 -24.43 5.21 -0.69
CA ILE A 392 -25.28 4.83 -1.82
C ILE A 392 -24.39 4.47 -3.00
N ALA A 393 -24.41 3.19 -3.39
CA ALA A 393 -23.72 2.73 -4.59
C ALA A 393 -24.52 3.07 -5.85
N ILE A 394 -23.84 3.60 -6.85
CA ILE A 394 -24.41 3.98 -8.14
C ILE A 394 -24.01 2.94 -9.18
N ASP A 395 -24.97 2.11 -9.59
CA ASP A 395 -24.82 1.30 -10.79
C ASP A 395 -24.89 2.23 -12.02
N PRO A 396 -23.86 2.30 -12.87
CA PRO A 396 -23.88 3.14 -14.06
C PRO A 396 -25.04 2.82 -15.02
N VAL A 397 -25.49 1.55 -15.02
CA VAL A 397 -26.60 1.02 -15.83
C VAL A 397 -27.95 1.40 -15.22
N ASP A 398 -28.07 1.41 -13.88
CA ASP A 398 -29.29 1.75 -13.15
C ASP A 398 -29.08 2.86 -12.10
N ALA A 399 -28.76 4.05 -12.58
CA ALA A 399 -28.63 5.24 -11.73
C ALA A 399 -29.97 5.66 -11.07
N HIS A 400 -31.10 5.19 -11.59
CA HIS A 400 -32.41 5.49 -11.03
C HIS A 400 -32.60 4.83 -9.67
N HIS A 401 -32.11 3.59 -9.48
CA HIS A 401 -32.13 2.93 -8.17
C HIS A 401 -31.42 3.78 -7.09
N ALA A 402 -30.22 4.28 -7.39
CA ALA A 402 -29.47 5.15 -6.48
C ALA A 402 -30.21 6.48 -6.20
N SER A 403 -30.90 7.03 -7.20
CA SER A 403 -31.73 8.23 -7.03
C SER A 403 -32.90 7.98 -6.08
N GLN A 404 -33.58 6.84 -6.21
CA GLN A 404 -34.66 6.45 -5.29
C GLN A 404 -34.14 6.24 -3.87
N GLU A 405 -32.98 5.61 -3.73
CA GLU A 405 -32.35 5.46 -2.42
C GLU A 405 -31.95 6.82 -1.82
N LEU A 406 -31.43 7.75 -2.61
CA LEU A 406 -31.11 9.08 -2.11
C LEU A 406 -32.38 9.87 -1.74
N LEU A 407 -33.50 9.68 -2.43
CA LEU A 407 -34.73 10.46 -2.24
C LEU A 407 -35.71 9.87 -1.22
N THR A 408 -35.43 8.69 -0.66
CA THR A 408 -36.36 8.00 0.25
C THR A 408 -35.72 7.58 1.58
N ASP A 409 -36.50 7.66 2.67
CA ASP A 409 -36.15 7.13 3.99
C ASP A 409 -36.93 5.83 4.24
N GLY A 410 -36.28 4.86 4.89
CA GLY A 410 -36.86 3.60 5.32
C GLY A 410 -36.51 3.30 6.78
N VAL A 411 -36.60 2.03 7.18
CA VAL A 411 -36.22 1.58 8.53
C VAL A 411 -34.75 1.92 8.80
N ARG A 412 -34.44 2.41 10.01
CA ARG A 412 -33.10 2.69 10.50
C ARG A 412 -32.92 2.16 11.91
N VAL A 413 -31.70 1.75 12.26
CA VAL A 413 -31.37 1.37 13.64
C VAL A 413 -31.02 2.64 14.43
N THR A 414 -31.61 2.80 15.61
CA THR A 414 -31.39 3.97 16.48
C THR A 414 -30.75 3.62 17.83
N GLY A 415 -30.69 2.34 18.18
CA GLY A 415 -30.05 1.87 19.39
C GLY A 415 -30.04 0.36 19.49
N ALA A 416 -29.15 -0.16 20.35
CA ALA A 416 -29.13 -1.55 20.78
C ALA A 416 -28.74 -1.60 22.26
N THR A 417 -29.49 -2.32 23.07
CA THR A 417 -29.33 -2.42 24.54
C THR A 417 -29.46 -3.86 25.01
N GLY A 418 -28.92 -4.19 26.19
CA GLY A 418 -28.96 -5.55 26.77
C GLY A 418 -27.67 -6.35 26.58
N MET A 419 -26.71 -5.84 25.81
CA MET A 419 -25.35 -6.39 25.72
C MET A 419 -24.32 -5.26 25.79
N LEU A 420 -23.08 -5.60 26.16
CA LEU A 420 -21.99 -4.63 26.21
C LEU A 420 -21.72 -4.03 24.82
N ALA A 421 -21.56 -2.71 24.78
CA ALA A 421 -21.20 -2.00 23.56
C ALA A 421 -19.83 -2.52 23.05
N GLY A 422 -19.78 -2.93 21.78
CA GLY A 422 -18.60 -3.51 21.15
C GLY A 422 -18.61 -5.04 21.03
N ASP A 423 -19.48 -5.72 21.80
CA ASP A 423 -19.74 -7.15 21.61
C ASP A 423 -20.79 -7.40 20.53
N VAL A 424 -21.59 -6.39 20.18
CA VAL A 424 -22.64 -6.46 19.15
C VAL A 424 -22.30 -5.61 17.94
N VAL A 425 -22.57 -6.16 16.77
CA VAL A 425 -22.48 -5.50 15.47
C VAL A 425 -23.82 -5.61 14.76
N VAL A 426 -24.33 -4.48 14.30
CA VAL A 426 -25.58 -4.40 13.53
C VAL A 426 -25.22 -4.10 12.07
N ASP A 427 -25.66 -4.96 11.16
CA ASP A 427 -25.46 -4.81 9.72
C ASP A 427 -26.75 -4.32 9.07
N GLU A 428 -26.74 -3.06 8.64
CA GLU A 428 -27.87 -2.37 8.03
C GLU A 428 -27.92 -2.48 6.50
N SER A 429 -26.96 -3.18 5.87
CA SER A 429 -26.81 -3.23 4.40
C SER A 429 -28.02 -3.77 3.64
N GLN A 430 -28.82 -4.64 4.27
CA GLN A 430 -30.05 -5.19 3.67
C GLN A 430 -31.34 -4.77 4.38
N VAL A 431 -31.27 -3.78 5.28
CA VAL A 431 -32.46 -3.29 6.02
C VAL A 431 -33.52 -2.81 5.04
N GLN A 432 -33.08 -2.12 3.98
CA GLN A 432 -33.99 -1.63 2.95
C GLN A 432 -34.54 -2.74 2.02
N ALA A 433 -33.95 -3.93 2.05
CA ALA A 433 -34.46 -5.15 1.41
C ALA A 433 -35.31 -6.00 2.38
N GLY A 434 -35.62 -5.47 3.56
CA GLY A 434 -36.47 -6.12 4.55
C GLY A 434 -35.75 -7.09 5.48
N LEU A 435 -34.43 -6.94 5.65
CA LEU A 435 -33.63 -7.79 6.52
C LEU A 435 -32.58 -7.00 7.30
N LEU A 436 -32.66 -7.07 8.63
CA LEU A 436 -31.60 -6.65 9.52
C LEU A 436 -30.78 -7.87 9.95
N ARG A 437 -29.45 -7.74 9.99
CA ARG A 437 -28.58 -8.76 10.59
C ARG A 437 -27.88 -8.21 11.81
N VAL A 438 -27.78 -9.02 12.85
CA VAL A 438 -27.13 -8.64 14.11
C VAL A 438 -26.23 -9.78 14.55
N ALA A 439 -24.95 -9.50 14.75
CA ALA A 439 -23.99 -10.50 15.22
C ALA A 439 -23.38 -10.05 16.55
N GLY A 440 -23.01 -11.00 17.41
CA GLY A 440 -22.37 -10.62 18.66
C GLY A 440 -21.71 -11.74 19.45
N LYS A 441 -20.95 -11.35 20.48
CA LYS A 441 -20.41 -12.26 21.50
C LYS A 441 -21.46 -12.50 22.58
N VAL A 442 -21.77 -13.76 22.86
CA VAL A 442 -22.70 -14.13 23.92
C VAL A 442 -22.04 -13.92 25.29
N ARG A 443 -22.62 -13.03 26.10
CA ARG A 443 -22.21 -12.77 27.49
C ARG A 443 -23.45 -12.75 28.38
N GLY A 444 -23.79 -13.92 28.91
CA GLY A 444 -25.01 -14.12 29.71
C GLY A 444 -26.23 -14.49 28.86
N ARG A 445 -27.42 -14.42 29.47
CA ARG A 445 -28.71 -14.84 28.88
C ARG A 445 -29.71 -13.69 28.69
N GLU A 446 -29.26 -12.44 28.85
CA GLU A 446 -30.11 -11.28 28.62
C GLU A 446 -30.40 -11.12 27.12
N PRO A 447 -31.66 -10.86 26.73
CA PRO A 447 -32.00 -10.63 25.33
C PRO A 447 -31.40 -9.30 24.84
N LEU A 448 -30.94 -9.30 23.60
CA LEU A 448 -30.54 -8.08 22.91
C LEU A 448 -31.78 -7.36 22.38
N VAL A 449 -31.97 -6.11 22.76
CA VAL A 449 -33.06 -5.27 22.28
C VAL A 449 -32.52 -4.28 21.27
N VAL A 450 -33.00 -4.34 20.02
CA VAL A 450 -32.66 -3.40 18.96
C VAL A 450 -33.81 -2.43 18.74
N THR A 451 -33.53 -1.13 18.88
CA THR A 451 -34.50 -0.06 18.64
C THR A 451 -34.44 0.40 17.19
N LEU A 452 -35.54 0.22 16.47
CA LEU A 452 -35.71 0.61 15.08
C LEU A 452 -36.59 1.85 14.98
N ASP A 453 -36.25 2.76 14.08
CA ASP A 453 -37.08 3.88 13.67
C ASP A 453 -37.57 3.64 12.25
N ASN A 454 -38.88 3.62 12.07
CA ASN A 454 -39.49 3.69 10.77
C ASN A 454 -40.29 4.99 10.68
N GLN A 455 -39.66 6.03 10.12
CA GLN A 455 -40.31 7.32 9.84
C GLN A 455 -40.85 7.99 11.12
N GLY A 456 -40.05 8.01 12.19
CA GLY A 456 -40.40 8.57 13.49
C GLY A 456 -41.22 7.64 14.39
N ARG A 457 -41.72 6.51 13.86
CA ARG A 457 -42.30 5.44 14.67
C ARG A 457 -41.18 4.52 15.16
N LYS A 458 -40.82 4.69 16.43
CA LYS A 458 -39.87 3.79 17.09
C LYS A 458 -40.55 2.51 17.54
N TYR A 459 -39.87 1.38 17.35
CA TYR A 459 -40.29 0.07 17.86
C TYR A 459 -39.06 -0.77 18.20
N GLU A 460 -39.24 -1.77 19.06
CA GLU A 460 -38.15 -2.60 19.54
C GLU A 460 -38.29 -4.02 19.02
N VAL A 461 -37.16 -4.63 18.68
CA VAL A 461 -37.05 -6.05 18.35
C VAL A 461 -36.19 -6.72 19.42
N SER A 462 -36.74 -7.72 20.09
CA SER A 462 -36.01 -8.56 21.03
C SER A 462 -35.39 -9.75 20.30
N ILE A 463 -34.10 -9.95 20.50
CA ILE A 463 -33.28 -11.02 19.92
C ILE A 463 -32.75 -11.85 21.08
N ASP A 464 -33.05 -13.14 21.06
CA ASP A 464 -32.41 -14.10 21.96
C ASP A 464 -31.04 -14.48 21.38
N PRO A 465 -29.92 -14.10 22.03
CA PRO A 465 -28.58 -14.34 21.50
C PRO A 465 -28.18 -15.83 21.58
N ALA A 466 -28.79 -16.62 22.46
CA ALA A 466 -28.49 -18.05 22.58
C ALA A 466 -29.64 -18.79 23.28
N SER A 467 -30.51 -19.41 22.49
CA SER A 467 -31.56 -20.32 22.97
C SER A 467 -31.14 -21.78 22.76
N ASP A 468 -31.72 -22.71 23.53
CA ASP A 468 -31.54 -24.16 23.30
C ASP A 468 -32.04 -24.63 21.92
N LYS A 469 -32.75 -23.77 21.18
CA LYS A 469 -33.26 -24.02 19.82
C LYS A 469 -32.39 -23.36 18.73
N SER A 470 -31.35 -22.62 19.09
CA SER A 470 -30.49 -21.94 18.13
C SER A 470 -29.69 -22.96 17.33
N ALA A 471 -29.77 -22.88 15.99
CA ALA A 471 -29.04 -23.79 15.12
C ALA A 471 -27.54 -23.44 15.12
N PRO A 472 -26.63 -24.44 15.15
CA PRO A 472 -25.21 -24.16 14.96
C PRO A 472 -24.97 -23.63 13.54
N HIS A 473 -24.05 -22.67 13.42
CA HIS A 473 -23.58 -22.19 12.12
C HIS A 473 -22.07 -21.91 12.17
N PRO A 474 -21.25 -22.52 11.30
CA PRO A 474 -19.78 -22.45 11.39
C PRO A 474 -19.18 -21.09 10.96
N LEU A 475 -19.99 -20.04 10.85
CA LEU A 475 -19.57 -18.71 10.39
C LEU A 475 -20.16 -17.58 11.25
N ALA A 476 -20.80 -17.88 12.39
CA ALA A 476 -21.37 -16.83 13.24
C ALA A 476 -20.26 -15.96 13.88
N ALA A 477 -19.20 -16.60 14.38
CA ALA A 477 -18.02 -15.94 14.94
C ALA A 477 -17.28 -15.14 13.87
N TRP A 478 -17.08 -15.77 12.72
CA TRP A 478 -16.42 -15.16 11.58
C TRP A 478 -17.20 -13.95 11.04
N TRP A 479 -18.54 -14.01 10.98
CA TRP A 479 -19.33 -12.85 10.58
C TRP A 479 -19.27 -11.69 11.55
N TRP A 480 -19.35 -11.97 12.86
CA TRP A 480 -19.13 -10.95 13.86
C TRP A 480 -17.80 -10.24 13.63
N ALA A 481 -16.72 -10.99 13.42
CA ALA A 481 -15.38 -10.44 13.19
C ALA A 481 -15.32 -9.61 11.89
N ASN A 482 -15.85 -10.13 10.77
CA ASN A 482 -15.86 -9.43 9.49
C ASN A 482 -16.65 -8.11 9.57
N ARG A 483 -17.85 -8.11 10.18
CA ARG A 483 -18.63 -6.88 10.36
C ARG A 483 -17.97 -5.92 11.35
N ARG A 484 -17.33 -6.44 12.40
CA ARG A 484 -16.56 -5.62 13.35
C ARG A 484 -15.37 -4.95 12.67
N ILE A 485 -14.64 -5.67 11.83
CA ILE A 485 -13.57 -5.11 11.00
C ILE A 485 -14.12 -4.03 10.07
N ALA A 486 -15.24 -4.27 9.38
CA ALA A 486 -15.86 -3.27 8.51
C ALA A 486 -16.24 -1.97 9.26
N GLN A 487 -16.72 -2.07 10.51
CA GLN A 487 -16.95 -0.87 11.35
C GLN A 487 -15.65 -0.13 11.68
N LEU A 488 -14.57 -0.87 11.99
CA LEU A 488 -13.27 -0.31 12.36
C LEU A 488 -12.55 0.34 11.17
N GLU A 489 -12.66 -0.27 9.98
CA GLU A 489 -12.16 0.23 8.69
C GLU A 489 -12.66 1.65 8.37
N GLY A 490 -13.81 2.02 8.93
CA GLY A 490 -14.35 3.36 8.83
C GLY A 490 -13.44 4.48 9.31
N ASN A 491 -12.66 4.18 10.34
CA ASN A 491 -11.54 5.00 10.81
C ASN A 491 -10.28 4.13 10.81
N TYR A 492 -9.97 3.54 9.65
CA TYR A 492 -8.86 2.61 9.46
C TYR A 492 -7.60 3.04 10.20
N GLU A 493 -7.11 4.26 9.98
CA GLU A 493 -5.87 4.79 10.60
C GLU A 493 -5.86 4.70 12.13
N LEU A 494 -6.98 5.00 12.79
CA LEU A 494 -7.10 4.92 14.24
C LEU A 494 -7.24 3.48 14.75
N ASN A 495 -7.77 2.59 13.90
CA ASN A 495 -8.17 1.25 14.30
C ASN A 495 -7.29 0.13 13.73
N ARG A 496 -6.18 0.45 13.06
CA ARG A 496 -5.28 -0.52 12.40
C ARG A 496 -4.92 -1.69 13.30
N ALA A 497 -4.48 -1.41 14.54
CA ALA A 497 -4.12 -2.46 15.49
C ALA A 497 -5.30 -3.37 15.88
N ALA A 498 -6.53 -2.85 15.94
CA ALA A 498 -7.72 -3.64 16.22
C ALA A 498 -8.13 -4.48 15.00
N ILE A 499 -8.08 -3.90 13.80
CA ILE A 499 -8.32 -4.61 12.52
C ILE A 499 -7.34 -5.76 12.38
N ARG A 500 -6.04 -5.48 12.58
CA ARG A 500 -4.97 -6.47 12.56
C ARG A 500 -5.21 -7.60 13.55
N ARG A 501 -5.54 -7.28 14.80
CA ARG A 501 -5.80 -8.29 15.85
C ARG A 501 -6.94 -9.23 15.46
N LEU A 502 -8.07 -8.67 14.99
CA LEU A 502 -9.20 -9.46 14.53
C LEU A 502 -8.85 -10.27 13.27
N GLY A 503 -8.10 -9.68 12.34
CA GLY A 503 -7.58 -10.36 11.14
C GLY A 503 -6.75 -11.60 11.49
N LEU A 504 -5.83 -11.45 12.45
CA LEU A 504 -4.98 -12.53 12.96
C LEU A 504 -5.76 -13.58 13.75
N GLU A 505 -6.70 -13.16 14.59
CA GLU A 505 -7.48 -14.07 15.44
C GLU A 505 -8.45 -14.96 14.64
N PHE A 506 -9.08 -14.39 13.60
CA PHE A 506 -10.12 -15.06 12.82
C PHE A 506 -9.66 -15.58 11.45
N GLY A 507 -8.36 -15.47 11.12
CA GLY A 507 -7.85 -15.93 9.83
C GLY A 507 -8.37 -15.13 8.64
N LEU A 508 -8.61 -13.83 8.83
CA LEU A 508 -9.23 -12.96 7.85
C LEU A 508 -8.16 -12.16 7.09
N PRO A 509 -8.08 -12.26 5.74
CA PRO A 509 -7.32 -11.30 4.95
C PRO A 509 -8.03 -9.94 4.99
N THR A 510 -7.29 -8.89 5.32
CA THR A 510 -7.76 -7.51 5.48
C THR A 510 -6.73 -6.53 4.88
N ARG A 511 -6.90 -5.21 5.10
CA ARG A 511 -5.84 -4.24 4.83
C ARG A 511 -4.59 -4.41 5.69
N GLU A 512 -4.74 -5.02 6.87
CA GLU A 512 -3.64 -5.22 7.82
C GLU A 512 -3.11 -6.66 7.84
N THR A 513 -3.81 -7.61 7.22
CA THR A 513 -3.50 -9.03 7.34
C THR A 513 -3.59 -9.77 6.02
N SER A 514 -2.70 -10.73 5.84
CA SER A 514 -2.65 -11.67 4.71
C SER A 514 -2.68 -13.10 5.24
N LEU A 515 -2.85 -14.05 4.33
CA LEU A 515 -2.72 -15.47 4.63
C LEU A 515 -1.42 -15.98 3.99
N LEU A 516 -0.59 -16.69 4.76
CA LEU A 516 0.72 -17.17 4.34
C LEU A 516 0.83 -18.69 4.51
N VAL A 517 1.43 -19.37 3.55
CA VAL A 517 1.92 -20.74 3.69
C VAL A 517 3.43 -20.74 3.50
N LEU A 518 4.15 -21.29 4.47
CA LEU A 518 5.56 -21.65 4.36
C LEU A 518 5.72 -23.18 4.29
N GLU A 519 6.74 -23.62 3.57
CA GLU A 519 6.99 -25.04 3.27
C GLU A 519 7.76 -25.77 4.38
N GLN A 520 8.75 -25.13 5.01
CA GLN A 520 9.56 -25.77 6.05
C GLN A 520 9.22 -25.18 7.42
N LEU A 521 9.31 -26.01 8.48
CA LEU A 521 9.01 -25.56 9.83
C LEU A 521 10.04 -24.53 10.32
N GLU A 522 11.27 -24.66 9.85
CA GLU A 522 12.40 -23.78 10.08
C GLU A 522 12.13 -22.36 9.59
N ASP A 523 11.35 -22.19 8.52
CA ASP A 523 11.00 -20.88 7.98
C ASP A 523 9.97 -20.18 8.87
N TYR A 524 9.01 -20.92 9.43
CA TYR A 524 8.10 -20.38 10.45
C TYR A 524 8.91 -19.89 11.67
N VAL A 525 9.89 -20.67 12.13
CA VAL A 525 10.75 -20.31 13.28
C VAL A 525 11.60 -19.09 12.95
N ARG A 526 12.25 -19.06 11.78
CA ARG A 526 13.10 -17.96 11.32
C ARG A 526 12.34 -16.63 11.29
N HIS A 527 11.12 -16.69 10.77
CA HIS A 527 10.28 -15.51 10.61
C HIS A 527 9.35 -15.25 11.79
N ASP A 528 9.46 -16.03 12.87
CA ASP A 528 8.57 -15.99 14.03
C ASP A 528 7.07 -15.93 13.66
N VAL A 529 6.66 -16.82 12.76
CA VAL A 529 5.27 -16.97 12.30
C VAL A 529 4.68 -18.21 12.95
N ALA A 530 3.54 -18.06 13.63
CA ALA A 530 2.86 -19.20 14.24
C ALA A 530 2.40 -20.18 13.13
N PRO A 531 2.84 -21.46 13.14
CA PRO A 531 2.46 -22.40 12.11
C PRO A 531 1.05 -22.97 12.35
N PRO A 532 0.51 -23.76 11.40
CA PRO A 532 -0.72 -24.52 11.61
C PRO A 532 -0.69 -25.35 12.89
N GLN A 533 -1.85 -25.61 13.48
CA GLN A 533 -1.98 -26.24 14.80
C GLN A 533 -1.19 -27.54 14.95
N LYS A 534 -1.11 -28.36 13.89
CA LYS A 534 -0.32 -29.60 13.81
C LYS A 534 1.18 -29.40 14.14
N TYR A 535 1.76 -28.24 13.88
CA TYR A 535 3.21 -27.98 14.01
C TYR A 535 3.59 -27.09 15.21
N ARG A 536 2.63 -26.57 15.98
CA ARG A 536 2.89 -25.59 17.05
C ARG A 536 3.86 -26.09 18.12
N ALA A 537 3.74 -27.34 18.57
CA ALA A 537 4.61 -27.88 19.61
C ALA A 537 6.09 -27.96 19.17
N ALA A 538 6.35 -28.34 17.92
CA ALA A 538 7.70 -28.39 17.36
C ALA A 538 8.28 -26.99 17.12
N PHE A 539 7.43 -26.04 16.70
CA PHE A 539 7.80 -24.63 16.55
C PHE A 539 8.23 -23.98 17.88
N GLU A 540 7.46 -24.14 18.95
CA GLU A 540 7.80 -23.54 20.26
C GLU A 540 9.14 -24.07 20.79
N LYS A 541 9.43 -25.36 20.57
CA LYS A 541 10.72 -25.95 20.93
C LYS A 541 11.88 -25.28 20.19
N MET A 542 11.82 -25.19 18.86
CA MET A 542 12.88 -24.56 18.06
C MET A 542 13.00 -23.05 18.31
N LYS A 543 11.89 -22.36 18.53
CA LYS A 543 11.87 -20.92 18.85
C LYS A 543 12.58 -20.63 20.17
N ALA A 544 12.38 -21.46 21.19
CA ALA A 544 13.06 -21.32 22.48
C ALA A 544 14.59 -21.43 22.35
N GLU A 545 15.07 -22.35 21.50
CA GLU A 545 16.49 -22.53 21.19
C GLU A 545 17.06 -21.29 20.46
N ASN A 546 16.35 -20.75 19.46
CA ASN A 546 16.79 -19.57 18.69
C ASN A 546 16.80 -18.25 19.47
N ARG A 547 15.90 -18.05 20.45
CA ARG A 547 15.81 -16.78 21.21
C ARG A 547 17.09 -16.50 22.02
N ILE A 548 17.76 -17.55 22.51
CA ILE A 548 19.03 -17.44 23.23
C ILE A 548 20.13 -16.96 22.29
N GLN A 549 20.09 -17.39 21.03
CA GLN A 549 21.06 -17.01 20.01
C GLN A 549 20.87 -15.56 19.54
N LEU A 550 19.64 -15.14 19.23
CA LEU A 550 19.32 -13.76 18.83
C LEU A 550 19.70 -12.72 19.89
N THR A 551 19.54 -13.05 21.18
CA THR A 551 19.92 -12.15 22.28
C THR A 551 21.43 -11.97 22.34
N LYS A 552 22.20 -13.04 22.13
CA LYS A 552 23.67 -12.97 22.03
C LYS A 552 24.11 -12.17 20.81
N GLU A 553 23.44 -12.33 19.68
CA GLU A 553 23.71 -11.59 18.44
C GLU A 553 23.45 -10.08 18.59
N ARG A 554 22.37 -9.67 19.25
CA ARG A 554 22.09 -8.25 19.51
C ARG A 554 23.14 -7.56 20.38
N VAL A 555 23.57 -8.21 21.46
CA VAL A 555 24.63 -7.68 22.32
C VAL A 555 25.93 -7.55 21.53
N LYS A 556 26.28 -8.59 20.75
CA LYS A 556 27.45 -8.57 19.87
C LYS A 556 27.38 -7.45 18.83
N GLN A 557 26.22 -7.20 18.22
CA GLN A 557 26.05 -6.12 17.25
C GLN A 557 26.27 -4.74 17.89
N LEU A 558 25.66 -4.48 19.05
CA LEU A 558 25.83 -3.20 19.74
C LEU A 558 27.31 -2.96 20.08
N ASP A 559 28.02 -3.99 20.55
CA ASP A 559 29.45 -3.87 20.84
C ASP A 559 30.28 -3.65 19.57
N ASN A 560 29.93 -4.27 18.44
CA ASN A 560 30.56 -3.98 17.13
C ASN A 560 30.37 -2.51 16.74
N VAL A 561 29.14 -1.98 16.82
CA VAL A 561 28.85 -0.58 16.48
C VAL A 561 29.60 0.38 17.41
N VAL A 562 29.73 0.05 18.70
CA VAL A 562 30.54 0.83 19.65
C VAL A 562 32.02 0.83 19.24
N GLN A 563 32.59 -0.30 18.85
CA GLN A 563 33.97 -0.38 18.38
C GLN A 563 34.19 0.45 17.11
N GLU A 564 33.30 0.33 16.13
CA GLU A 564 33.39 1.11 14.89
C GLU A 564 33.21 2.62 15.15
N PHE A 565 32.30 2.99 16.06
CA PHE A 565 32.13 4.38 16.47
C PHE A 565 33.37 4.93 17.17
N GLN A 566 34.00 4.15 18.05
CA GLN A 566 35.28 4.53 18.67
C GLN A 566 36.39 4.71 17.64
N ALA A 567 36.45 3.87 16.60
CA ALA A 567 37.38 4.05 15.49
C ALA A 567 37.09 5.36 14.72
N LYS A 568 35.81 5.69 14.49
CA LYS A 568 35.38 6.97 13.87
C LYS A 568 35.74 8.17 14.77
N VAL A 569 35.61 8.05 16.08
CA VAL A 569 36.06 9.08 17.04
C VAL A 569 37.58 9.27 16.97
N ALA A 570 38.36 8.18 16.95
CA ALA A 570 39.81 8.24 16.85
C ALA A 570 40.27 8.87 15.52
N TRP A 571 39.61 8.53 14.41
CA TRP A 571 39.80 9.24 13.13
C TRP A 571 39.52 10.72 13.28
N TRP A 572 38.39 11.10 13.89
CA TRP A 572 38.02 12.50 14.05
C TRP A 572 39.05 13.27 14.90
N GLU A 573 39.57 12.67 15.97
CA GLU A 573 40.57 13.29 16.86
C GLU A 573 41.96 13.41 16.21
N LYS A 574 42.29 12.53 15.26
CA LYS A 574 43.61 12.50 14.61
C LYS A 574 43.88 13.77 13.78
N PRO A 575 45.05 14.41 13.94
CA PRO A 575 45.48 15.48 13.04
C PRO A 575 45.94 14.88 11.70
N PHE A 576 45.44 15.44 10.60
CA PHE A 576 45.83 15.06 9.24
C PHE A 576 46.63 16.17 8.55
N PRO A 577 47.65 15.82 7.75
CA PRO A 577 48.38 16.79 6.95
C PRO A 577 47.47 17.61 6.01
N LYS A 578 47.89 18.84 5.69
CA LYS A 578 47.23 19.72 4.70
C LYS A 578 48.12 20.13 3.53
N LYS A 579 49.30 19.51 3.46
CA LYS A 579 50.25 19.64 2.35
C LYS A 579 49.88 18.64 1.25
N HIS A 580 50.43 18.82 0.06
CA HIS A 580 50.25 17.85 -1.02
C HIS A 580 50.74 16.45 -0.60
N PRO A 581 50.05 15.38 -0.99
CA PRO A 581 50.51 14.02 -0.76
C PRO A 581 51.89 13.82 -1.43
N PRO A 582 52.82 13.07 -0.81
CA PRO A 582 54.09 12.75 -1.43
C PRO A 582 53.85 11.97 -2.73
N ALA A 583 54.56 12.34 -3.81
CA ALA A 583 54.43 11.67 -5.10
C ALA A 583 54.64 10.16 -4.92
N ALA A 584 53.70 9.35 -5.43
CA ALA A 584 53.79 7.90 -5.39
C ALA A 584 55.14 7.48 -5.99
N LYS A 585 55.99 6.84 -5.19
CA LYS A 585 57.21 6.21 -5.72
C LYS A 585 56.74 5.17 -6.74
N LYS A 586 57.10 5.37 -8.00
CA LYS A 586 57.08 4.30 -9.01
C LYS A 586 58.10 3.26 -8.53
N GLU A 587 57.66 2.27 -7.77
CA GLU A 587 58.46 1.08 -7.58
C GLU A 587 58.54 0.37 -8.93
N ALA A 588 59.76 0.30 -9.45
CA ALA A 588 60.08 -0.47 -10.64
C ALA A 588 59.79 -1.94 -10.36
N MET A 589 58.89 -2.53 -11.14
CA MET A 589 58.82 -3.98 -11.29
C MET A 589 60.18 -4.44 -11.82
N ALA A 590 60.99 -5.07 -10.96
CA ALA A 590 62.20 -5.77 -11.36
C ALA A 590 62.32 -7.06 -10.53
N ASP A 591 62.16 -8.18 -11.22
CA ASP A 591 62.64 -9.53 -10.94
C ASP A 591 62.79 -9.99 -9.48
N MET A 592 61.84 -10.82 -9.02
CA MET A 592 62.16 -11.90 -8.09
C MET A 592 61.69 -13.24 -8.64
N ARG A 593 62.70 -14.08 -8.89
CA ARG A 593 62.65 -15.44 -9.41
C ARG A 593 61.83 -16.38 -8.52
N ILE A 594 61.18 -17.30 -9.21
CA ILE A 594 60.53 -18.51 -8.71
C ILE A 594 61.50 -19.30 -7.82
N VAL A 595 61.08 -19.59 -6.58
CA VAL A 595 61.63 -20.66 -5.76
C VAL A 595 60.44 -21.53 -5.33
N GLU A 596 60.43 -22.77 -5.81
CA GLU A 596 59.45 -23.80 -5.44
C GLU A 596 59.67 -24.27 -3.99
N ALA A 597 58.59 -24.40 -3.23
CA ALA A 597 58.51 -25.18 -2.00
C ALA A 597 57.13 -25.88 -1.95
N PRO A 598 57.03 -27.08 -1.35
CA PRO A 598 56.07 -28.10 -1.76
C PRO A 598 54.67 -27.95 -1.16
N MET A 599 53.70 -28.50 -1.90
CA MET A 599 52.28 -28.61 -1.59
C MET A 599 51.99 -29.32 -0.25
N MET A 600 51.06 -28.75 0.51
CA MET A 600 50.16 -29.50 1.40
C MET A 600 48.72 -29.07 1.11
N GLU A 601 47.86 -30.04 0.86
CA GLU A 601 46.48 -29.90 0.38
C GLU A 601 45.56 -29.11 1.32
N ALA A 602 44.83 -28.16 0.76
CA ALA A 602 43.58 -27.63 1.32
C ALA A 602 42.52 -27.55 0.22
N MET A 603 41.31 -27.98 0.55
CA MET A 603 40.16 -28.29 -0.33
C MET A 603 39.76 -27.14 -1.28
N PRO A 604 39.17 -27.46 -2.46
CA PRO A 604 38.80 -26.45 -3.44
C PRO A 604 37.56 -25.64 -3.00
N PRO A 605 37.52 -24.32 -3.25
CA PRO A 605 36.29 -23.54 -3.18
C PRO A 605 35.31 -23.94 -4.31
N PRO A 606 33.98 -23.79 -4.10
CA PRO A 606 32.98 -24.11 -5.12
C PRO A 606 33.10 -23.20 -6.35
N ALA A 607 32.82 -23.77 -7.52
CA ALA A 607 33.05 -23.15 -8.82
C ALA A 607 32.26 -21.85 -9.04
N PRO A 608 32.87 -20.83 -9.68
CA PRO A 608 32.15 -19.64 -10.14
C PRO A 608 31.21 -19.97 -11.29
N SER A 609 30.04 -19.32 -11.32
CA SER A 609 29.14 -19.32 -12.47
C SER A 609 29.83 -18.65 -13.69
N PRO A 610 29.55 -19.09 -14.93
CA PRO A 610 30.31 -18.64 -16.09
C PRO A 610 30.01 -17.19 -16.44
N MET A 611 31.00 -16.31 -16.25
CA MET A 611 31.06 -15.02 -16.93
C MET A 611 31.17 -15.24 -18.44
N MET A 612 30.29 -14.63 -19.22
CA MET A 612 30.53 -14.47 -20.65
C MET A 612 31.79 -13.62 -20.84
N ALA A 613 32.74 -14.15 -21.61
CA ALA A 613 34.04 -13.55 -21.86
C ALA A 613 33.90 -12.17 -22.52
N ALA A 614 34.31 -11.13 -21.81
CA ALA A 614 34.62 -9.83 -22.41
C ALA A 614 35.89 -9.96 -23.26
N ARG A 615 35.83 -9.47 -24.50
CA ARG A 615 37.00 -9.34 -25.39
C ARG A 615 38.02 -8.38 -24.78
N PRO A 616 39.34 -8.64 -24.89
CA PRO A 616 40.34 -7.71 -24.41
C PRO A 616 40.38 -6.47 -25.32
N VAL A 617 40.12 -5.29 -24.75
CA VAL A 617 40.42 -4.00 -25.39
C VAL A 617 41.88 -3.67 -25.04
N ALA A 618 42.69 -3.43 -26.07
CA ALA A 618 44.09 -3.04 -25.93
C ALA A 618 44.24 -1.67 -25.21
N PRO A 619 45.35 -1.43 -24.50
CA PRO A 619 45.57 -0.17 -23.81
C PRO A 619 45.86 0.96 -24.82
N ALA A 620 44.92 1.88 -24.99
CA ALA A 620 45.17 3.13 -25.68
C ALA A 620 45.93 4.08 -24.75
N ALA A 621 47.08 4.56 -25.23
CA ALA A 621 47.96 5.49 -24.53
C ALA A 621 47.23 6.78 -24.12
N ALA A 622 47.51 7.25 -22.91
CA ALA A 622 47.02 8.50 -22.36
C ALA A 622 47.47 9.69 -23.22
N ALA A 623 46.51 10.34 -23.88
CA ALA A 623 46.64 11.71 -24.36
C ALA A 623 46.06 12.67 -23.30
N PRO A 624 46.64 13.87 -23.13
CA PRO A 624 46.15 14.83 -22.14
C PRO A 624 44.74 15.31 -22.55
N MET A 625 43.75 15.03 -21.69
CA MET A 625 42.40 15.55 -21.90
C MET A 625 42.42 17.07 -21.74
N MET A 626 42.12 17.77 -22.84
CA MET A 626 41.60 19.13 -22.79
C MET A 626 40.29 19.12 -22.02
N VAL A 627 40.15 20.08 -21.10
CA VAL A 627 38.97 20.28 -20.27
C VAL A 627 37.86 20.81 -21.16
N ASP A 628 36.81 20.02 -21.41
CA ASP A 628 35.56 20.56 -21.92
C ASP A 628 34.93 21.42 -20.82
N GLU A 629 34.75 22.70 -21.11
CA GLU A 629 34.07 23.67 -20.27
C GLU A 629 32.57 23.33 -20.25
N LEU A 630 32.14 22.61 -19.21
CA LEU A 630 30.74 22.22 -19.01
C LEU A 630 29.90 23.43 -18.56
N ASP A 631 28.79 23.64 -19.25
CA ASP A 631 27.82 24.71 -19.01
C ASP A 631 27.00 24.41 -17.72
N ILE A 632 27.54 24.79 -16.56
CA ILE A 632 26.91 24.63 -15.23
C ILE A 632 26.32 25.99 -14.80
N PRO A 633 25.02 26.09 -14.46
CA PRO A 633 24.40 27.35 -14.08
C PRO A 633 24.97 27.94 -12.77
N ALA A 634 24.86 29.27 -12.64
CA ALA A 634 25.62 30.14 -11.74
C ALA A 634 25.61 29.79 -10.22
N ASP A 635 26.70 30.21 -9.55
CA ASP A 635 27.00 30.04 -8.12
C ASP A 635 25.81 30.31 -7.18
N LYS A 636 25.43 29.29 -6.39
CA LYS A 636 24.69 29.53 -5.14
C LYS A 636 25.70 29.64 -3.99
N ARG A 637 25.73 30.81 -3.33
CA ARG A 637 26.53 31.04 -2.11
C ARG A 637 25.94 30.26 -0.94
N ILE A 638 26.81 29.63 -0.16
CA ILE A 638 26.45 28.86 1.04
C ILE A 638 27.05 29.52 2.27
N ASN A 639 26.34 29.46 3.39
CA ASN A 639 26.87 29.97 4.65
C ASN A 639 28.08 29.12 5.09
N GLY A 640 29.15 29.77 5.52
CA GLY A 640 30.40 29.08 5.92
C GLY A 640 31.56 29.19 4.93
N GLY A 641 31.45 30.03 3.90
CA GLY A 641 32.56 30.34 3.00
C GLY A 641 32.73 29.35 1.84
N ALA A 642 31.73 28.53 1.51
CA ALA A 642 31.77 27.64 0.35
C ALA A 642 30.82 28.08 -0.78
N SER A 643 31.18 27.79 -2.04
CA SER A 643 30.32 27.91 -3.23
C SER A 643 30.08 26.50 -3.79
N ILE A 644 28.85 26.16 -4.21
CA ILE A 644 28.61 24.87 -4.90
C ILE A 644 28.07 25.13 -6.29
N ARG A 645 28.63 24.39 -7.26
CA ARG A 645 28.14 24.23 -8.62
C ARG A 645 27.61 22.81 -8.79
N LEU A 646 26.30 22.68 -8.90
CA LEU A 646 25.62 21.38 -9.02
C LEU A 646 25.15 21.19 -10.45
N LYS A 647 25.35 19.99 -11.00
CA LYS A 647 24.71 19.61 -12.25
C LYS A 647 23.24 19.30 -11.97
N ALA A 648 22.37 20.29 -12.14
CA ALA A 648 20.94 20.05 -12.09
C ALA A 648 20.53 19.09 -13.22
N TRP A 649 19.86 17.98 -12.87
CA TRP A 649 19.28 17.09 -13.86
C TRP A 649 18.25 17.86 -14.71
N GLN A 650 18.45 17.88 -16.02
CA GLN A 650 17.47 18.40 -16.97
C GLN A 650 16.94 17.25 -17.82
N PRO A 651 15.64 16.91 -17.73
CA PRO A 651 15.08 15.88 -18.57
C PRO A 651 15.08 16.35 -20.03
N ASP A 652 15.50 15.47 -20.94
CA ASP A 652 15.68 15.71 -22.37
C ASP A 652 14.41 15.43 -23.20
N ALA A 653 13.27 15.19 -22.54
CA ALA A 653 12.02 14.90 -23.22
C ALA A 653 11.40 16.14 -23.92
N ALA A 654 10.69 15.91 -25.03
CA ALA A 654 10.08 16.97 -25.82
C ALA A 654 9.14 17.90 -25.02
N TYR A 655 8.36 17.34 -24.08
CA TYR A 655 7.45 18.11 -23.23
C TYR A 655 8.20 19.08 -22.28
N THR A 656 9.41 18.75 -21.82
CA THR A 656 10.17 19.66 -20.93
C THR A 656 10.73 20.85 -21.69
N ALA A 657 11.11 20.67 -22.96
CA ALA A 657 11.55 21.76 -23.82
C ALA A 657 10.41 22.74 -24.09
N ARG A 658 9.19 22.22 -24.33
CA ARG A 658 7.98 23.02 -24.48
C ARG A 658 7.64 23.81 -23.21
N MET A 659 7.68 23.17 -22.05
CA MET A 659 7.41 23.83 -20.76
C MET A 659 8.46 24.89 -20.40
N ARG A 660 9.74 24.66 -20.69
CA ARG A 660 10.81 25.65 -20.42
C ARG A 660 10.68 26.94 -21.24
N LYS A 661 10.12 26.85 -22.45
CA LYS A 661 9.85 27.99 -23.33
C LYS A 661 8.55 28.73 -22.97
N ALA A 662 7.66 28.11 -22.20
CA ALA A 662 6.37 28.67 -21.86
C ALA A 662 6.45 29.73 -20.77
N ALA A 663 5.47 30.63 -20.75
CA ALA A 663 5.24 31.50 -19.59
C ALA A 663 4.83 30.64 -18.39
N ALA A 664 5.14 31.09 -17.17
CA ALA A 664 4.81 30.37 -15.95
C ALA A 664 3.31 30.00 -15.91
N GLY A 665 2.41 30.95 -16.18
CA GLY A 665 0.96 30.70 -16.17
C GLY A 665 0.46 29.63 -17.16
N ASP A 666 1.22 29.34 -18.23
CA ASP A 666 0.86 28.32 -19.21
C ASP A 666 1.34 26.90 -18.85
N MET A 667 2.23 26.77 -17.87
CA MET A 667 2.85 25.48 -17.54
C MET A 667 1.82 24.41 -17.14
N TYR A 668 0.80 24.78 -16.38
CA TYR A 668 -0.25 23.85 -15.98
C TYR A 668 -1.09 23.38 -17.17
N ARG A 669 -1.41 24.29 -18.09
CA ARG A 669 -2.12 23.95 -19.33
C ARG A 669 -1.31 22.98 -20.20
N ILE A 670 -0.01 23.20 -20.33
CA ILE A 670 0.89 22.30 -21.06
C ILE A 670 0.97 20.94 -20.38
N TYR A 671 1.09 20.90 -19.05
CA TYR A 671 1.05 19.65 -18.30
C TYR A 671 -0.21 18.84 -18.61
N LEU A 672 -1.39 19.46 -18.55
CA LEU A 672 -2.66 18.78 -18.83
C LEU A 672 -2.78 18.30 -20.28
N ASP A 673 -2.21 19.04 -21.23
CA ASP A 673 -2.17 18.68 -22.66
C ASP A 673 -1.25 17.47 -22.92
N GLU A 674 -0.11 17.39 -22.24
CA GLU A 674 0.86 16.28 -22.40
C GLU A 674 0.46 15.02 -21.61
N ARG A 675 -0.29 15.18 -20.50
CA ARG A 675 -0.59 14.10 -19.54
C ARG A 675 -1.23 12.85 -20.15
N PRO A 676 -2.20 12.89 -21.08
CA PRO A 676 -2.81 11.68 -21.65
C PRO A 676 -1.78 10.74 -22.29
N SER A 677 -0.74 11.29 -22.92
CA SER A 677 0.35 10.57 -23.58
C SER A 677 1.34 9.94 -22.58
N HIS A 678 1.25 10.29 -21.30
CA HIS A 678 2.18 9.88 -20.24
C HIS A 678 1.46 9.26 -19.03
N THR A 679 0.28 8.67 -19.25
CA THR A 679 -0.51 8.00 -18.20
C THR A 679 0.32 6.91 -17.52
N GLY A 680 0.41 6.96 -16.18
CA GLY A 680 1.20 6.01 -15.38
C GLY A 680 2.72 6.25 -15.42
N SER A 681 3.21 7.34 -16.01
CA SER A 681 4.63 7.70 -15.97
C SER A 681 4.95 8.59 -14.76
N SER A 682 5.55 7.98 -13.73
CA SER A 682 6.06 8.71 -12.57
C SER A 682 7.20 9.66 -12.97
N ALA A 683 8.03 9.27 -13.94
CA ALA A 683 9.08 10.12 -14.48
C ALA A 683 8.52 11.45 -15.04
N PHE A 684 7.44 11.39 -15.83
CA PHE A 684 6.76 12.58 -16.35
C PHE A 684 6.25 13.49 -15.22
N LEU A 685 5.56 12.93 -14.22
CA LEU A 685 5.04 13.70 -13.09
C LEU A 685 6.15 14.41 -12.31
N LEU A 686 7.23 13.68 -12.02
CA LEU A 686 8.38 14.23 -11.31
C LEU A 686 9.09 15.34 -12.11
N ASP A 687 9.22 15.18 -13.42
CA ASP A 687 9.87 16.16 -14.31
C ASP A 687 9.05 17.46 -14.41
N VAL A 688 7.74 17.33 -14.65
CA VAL A 688 6.82 18.47 -14.73
C VAL A 688 6.78 19.21 -13.39
N ALA A 689 6.66 18.48 -12.28
CA ALA A 689 6.61 19.09 -10.96
C ALA A 689 7.92 19.80 -10.61
N GLY A 690 9.07 19.21 -10.93
CA GLY A 690 10.38 19.85 -10.75
C GLY A 690 10.45 21.20 -11.47
N LEU A 691 10.06 21.24 -12.74
CA LEU A 691 10.02 22.49 -13.52
C LEU A 691 9.07 23.54 -12.92
N MET A 692 7.90 23.13 -12.42
CA MET A 692 6.97 24.04 -11.77
C MET A 692 7.54 24.62 -10.47
N LEU A 693 8.20 23.78 -9.65
CA LEU A 693 8.85 24.20 -8.41
C LEU A 693 9.99 25.19 -8.68
N GLU A 694 10.83 24.92 -9.68
CA GLU A 694 11.91 25.83 -10.11
C GLU A 694 11.39 27.19 -10.58
N ARG A 695 10.22 27.22 -11.22
CA ARG A 695 9.57 28.44 -11.72
C ARG A 695 8.66 29.12 -10.68
N GLY A 696 8.73 28.71 -9.42
CA GLY A 696 7.98 29.33 -8.31
C GLY A 696 6.50 28.96 -8.24
N GLN A 697 6.04 28.00 -9.05
CA GLN A 697 4.67 27.48 -9.03
C GLN A 697 4.52 26.37 -7.99
N ARG A 698 4.79 26.70 -6.73
CA ARG A 698 4.86 25.73 -5.63
C ARG A 698 3.60 24.87 -5.52
N ASP A 699 2.43 25.49 -5.45
CA ASP A 699 1.16 24.80 -5.25
C ASP A 699 0.84 23.81 -6.38
N LEU A 700 1.08 24.23 -7.63
CA LEU A 700 0.86 23.37 -8.80
C LEU A 700 1.90 22.25 -8.86
N GLY A 701 3.17 22.53 -8.54
CA GLY A 701 4.21 21.51 -8.45
C GLY A 701 3.89 20.45 -7.39
N LEU A 702 3.40 20.86 -6.22
CA LEU A 702 2.95 19.93 -5.17
C LEU A 702 1.72 19.11 -5.60
N ARG A 703 0.76 19.74 -6.29
CA ARG A 703 -0.38 19.02 -6.88
C ARG A 703 0.08 17.96 -7.86
N VAL A 704 0.96 18.30 -8.79
CA VAL A 704 1.50 17.34 -9.77
C VAL A 704 2.24 16.20 -9.08
N LEU A 705 3.11 16.49 -8.08
CA LEU A 705 3.78 15.46 -7.27
C LEU A 705 2.79 14.54 -6.57
N SER A 706 1.72 15.10 -6.01
CA SER A 706 0.75 14.32 -5.23
C SER A 706 0.14 13.17 -6.04
N ASN A 707 0.05 13.29 -7.37
CA ASN A 707 -0.38 12.19 -8.24
C ASN A 707 0.46 10.92 -8.12
N LEU A 708 1.71 10.99 -7.62
CA LEU A 708 2.49 9.79 -7.32
C LEU A 708 1.83 8.94 -6.22
N ALA A 709 1.08 9.55 -5.29
CA ALA A 709 0.31 8.82 -4.28
C ALA A 709 -0.88 8.06 -4.87
N GLU A 710 -1.31 8.42 -6.10
CA GLU A 710 -2.36 7.73 -6.86
C GLU A 710 -1.79 6.55 -7.66
N MET A 711 -0.47 6.50 -7.87
CA MET A 711 0.19 5.44 -8.63
C MET A 711 0.46 4.23 -7.73
N GLU A 712 -0.07 3.06 -8.12
CA GLU A 712 0.13 1.78 -7.42
C GLU A 712 0.00 1.93 -5.89
N LEU A 713 -1.22 2.19 -5.39
CA LEU A 713 -1.50 2.32 -3.96
C LEU A 713 -0.77 1.22 -3.17
N GLU A 714 0.02 1.61 -2.16
CA GLU A 714 0.92 0.72 -1.41
C GLU A 714 2.21 0.31 -2.15
N ASN A 715 2.76 1.10 -3.07
CA ASN A 715 4.13 0.90 -3.55
C ASN A 715 5.12 1.72 -2.71
N ARG A 716 5.90 1.04 -1.84
CA ARG A 716 6.85 1.69 -0.93
C ARG A 716 7.89 2.54 -1.65
N HIS A 717 8.34 2.15 -2.84
CA HIS A 717 9.34 2.89 -3.60
C HIS A 717 8.75 4.22 -4.11
N VAL A 718 7.54 4.19 -4.67
CA VAL A 718 6.85 5.39 -5.16
C VAL A 718 6.56 6.36 -3.99
N LEU A 719 6.10 5.83 -2.85
CA LEU A 719 5.86 6.64 -1.65
C LEU A 719 7.14 7.27 -1.10
N ARG A 720 8.25 6.52 -1.07
CA ARG A 720 9.57 7.02 -0.67
C ARG A 720 10.04 8.14 -1.60
N VAL A 721 9.95 7.94 -2.92
CA VAL A 721 10.30 8.99 -3.91
C VAL A 721 9.44 10.24 -3.74
N LEU A 722 8.12 10.08 -3.57
CA LEU A 722 7.23 11.20 -3.31
C LEU A 722 7.63 11.94 -2.02
N ALA A 723 7.88 11.22 -0.93
CA ALA A 723 8.28 11.79 0.34
C ALA A 723 9.57 12.60 0.21
N TYR A 724 10.56 12.06 -0.52
CA TYR A 724 11.79 12.77 -0.80
C TYR A 724 11.53 14.06 -1.60
N ARG A 725 10.73 14.02 -2.68
CA ARG A 725 10.37 15.22 -3.45
C ARG A 725 9.65 16.27 -2.60
N LEU A 726 8.80 15.85 -1.67
CA LEU A 726 8.17 16.74 -0.71
C LEU A 726 9.19 17.34 0.27
N MET A 727 10.20 16.59 0.69
CA MET A 727 11.32 17.11 1.49
C MET A 727 12.13 18.16 0.74
N GLU A 728 12.49 17.93 -0.53
CA GLU A 728 13.22 18.94 -1.34
C GLU A 728 12.37 20.18 -1.59
N ALA A 729 11.07 19.98 -1.77
CA ALA A 729 10.10 21.07 -1.83
C ALA A 729 9.88 21.75 -0.47
N GLY A 730 10.54 21.37 0.63
CA GLY A 730 10.35 22.00 1.94
C GLY A 730 8.95 21.79 2.53
N ALA A 731 8.33 20.64 2.23
CA ALA A 731 7.04 20.20 2.77
C ALA A 731 7.17 18.95 3.66
N PRO A 732 8.04 18.95 4.71
CA PRO A 732 8.33 17.76 5.51
C PRO A 732 7.10 17.20 6.23
N ARG A 733 6.12 18.05 6.57
CA ARG A 733 4.86 17.61 7.20
C ARG A 733 4.02 16.70 6.30
N LEU A 734 4.11 16.85 4.97
CA LEU A 734 3.45 15.97 4.01
C LEU A 734 4.25 14.68 3.77
N ALA A 735 5.58 14.72 3.98
CA ALA A 735 6.47 13.56 3.81
C ALA A 735 6.38 12.56 4.98
N VAL A 736 6.25 13.05 6.22
CA VAL A 736 6.18 12.20 7.43
C VAL A 736 5.15 11.06 7.34
N PRO A 737 3.85 11.29 7.04
CA PRO A 737 2.88 10.19 6.98
C PRO A 737 3.18 9.17 5.87
N LEU A 738 3.79 9.61 4.77
CA LEU A 738 4.22 8.70 3.70
C LEU A 738 5.37 7.82 4.16
N LEU A 739 6.34 8.38 4.89
CA LEU A 739 7.49 7.63 5.42
C LEU A 739 7.13 6.75 6.61
N GLU A 740 6.13 7.12 7.41
CA GLU A 740 5.52 6.22 8.40
C GLU A 740 4.94 4.99 7.69
N ARG A 741 4.22 5.17 6.58
CA ARG A 741 3.74 4.05 5.76
C ARG A 741 4.87 3.22 5.16
N VAL A 742 5.92 3.86 4.62
CA VAL A 742 7.10 3.16 4.08
C VAL A 742 7.81 2.35 5.17
N GLN A 743 7.95 2.88 6.38
CA GLN A 743 8.54 2.18 7.52
C GLN A 743 7.78 0.90 7.86
N GLU A 744 6.45 0.98 7.96
CA GLU A 744 5.61 -0.19 8.24
C GLU A 744 5.70 -1.26 7.14
N MET A 745 5.87 -0.83 5.90
CA MET A 745 6.02 -1.70 4.74
C MET A 745 7.41 -2.34 4.63
N ALA A 746 8.42 -1.76 5.29
CA ALA A 746 9.83 -2.10 5.09
C ALA A 746 10.63 -2.05 6.39
N GLU A 747 10.16 -2.73 7.44
CA GLU A 747 10.81 -2.75 8.75
C GLU A 747 12.17 -3.48 8.76
N GLU A 748 12.41 -4.29 7.74
CA GLU A 748 13.68 -4.98 7.47
C GLU A 748 14.73 -4.08 6.80
N GLU A 749 14.33 -2.90 6.34
CA GLU A 749 15.22 -1.92 5.73
C GLU A 749 15.64 -0.85 6.76
N PRO A 750 16.93 -0.69 7.08
CA PRO A 750 17.39 0.39 7.96
C PRO A 750 17.03 1.77 7.41
N GLN A 751 16.98 1.89 6.08
CA GLN A 751 16.66 3.12 5.37
C GLN A 751 15.26 3.65 5.72
N SER A 752 14.27 2.78 5.95
CA SER A 752 12.90 3.19 6.26
C SER A 752 12.80 3.95 7.60
N PHE A 753 13.60 3.55 8.60
CA PHE A 753 13.75 4.25 9.88
C PHE A 753 14.54 5.55 9.73
N ARG A 754 15.61 5.52 8.95
CA ARG A 754 16.46 6.70 8.71
C ARG A 754 15.70 7.81 8.01
N ASP A 755 15.02 7.50 6.91
CA ASP A 755 14.23 8.46 6.12
C ASP A 755 13.18 9.14 6.99
N LEU A 756 12.43 8.35 7.75
CA LEU A 756 11.42 8.86 8.68
C LEU A 756 12.06 9.74 9.76
N GLY A 757 13.21 9.32 10.34
CA GLY A 757 13.95 10.12 11.31
C GLY A 757 14.34 11.50 10.78
N LEU A 758 14.84 11.56 9.54
CA LEU A 758 15.21 12.82 8.88
C LEU A 758 13.99 13.70 8.58
N ALA A 759 12.88 13.13 8.11
CA ALA A 759 11.64 13.85 7.87
C ALA A 759 11.01 14.39 9.17
N LEU A 760 11.04 13.59 10.25
CA LEU A 760 10.59 14.02 11.58
C LEU A 760 11.43 15.20 12.07
N ALA A 761 12.76 15.15 11.95
CA ALA A 761 13.64 16.24 12.33
C ALA A 761 13.33 17.52 11.52
N ALA A 762 13.17 17.40 10.20
CA ALA A 762 12.81 18.52 9.33
C ALA A 762 11.41 19.10 9.62
N SER A 763 10.48 18.27 10.11
CA SER A 763 9.14 18.71 10.55
C SER A 763 9.12 19.34 11.95
N GLY A 764 10.25 19.34 12.67
CA GLY A 764 10.40 19.85 14.04
C GLY A 764 10.15 18.82 15.15
N GLN A 765 9.93 17.55 14.81
CA GLN A 765 9.66 16.45 15.76
C GLN A 765 10.94 15.74 16.18
N GLU A 766 11.89 16.49 16.76
CA GLU A 766 13.27 16.03 17.03
C GLU A 766 13.36 14.83 17.99
N GLN A 767 12.48 14.72 18.98
CA GLN A 767 12.48 13.58 19.91
C GLN A 767 12.15 12.27 19.18
N ARG A 768 11.08 12.27 18.37
CA ARG A 768 10.72 11.11 17.55
C ARG A 768 11.82 10.79 16.53
N ALA A 769 12.49 11.82 15.99
CA ALA A 769 13.58 11.64 15.05
C ALA A 769 14.75 10.85 15.64
N ILE A 770 15.22 11.23 16.84
CA ILE A 770 16.34 10.53 17.49
C ILE A 770 15.96 9.10 17.91
N GLU A 771 14.70 8.85 18.26
CA GLU A 771 14.20 7.51 18.56
C GLU A 771 14.22 6.60 17.33
N GLN A 772 13.79 7.12 16.16
CA GLN A 772 13.82 6.38 14.90
C GLN A 772 15.25 6.09 14.43
N LEU A 773 16.14 7.09 14.45
CA LEU A 773 17.55 6.89 14.09
C LEU A 773 18.24 5.90 15.02
N TYR A 774 17.86 5.84 16.30
CA TYR A 774 18.40 4.86 17.23
C TYR A 774 17.94 3.43 16.96
N GLN A 775 16.77 3.23 16.34
CA GLN A 775 16.36 1.90 15.89
C GLN A 775 17.31 1.32 14.84
N VAL A 776 17.87 2.17 13.96
CA VAL A 776 18.91 1.78 13.00
C VAL A 776 20.14 1.25 13.73
N VAL A 777 20.54 1.88 14.84
CA VAL A 777 21.73 1.50 15.61
C VAL A 777 21.54 0.20 16.41
N LEU A 778 20.31 -0.08 16.87
CA LEU A 778 20.03 -1.18 17.79
C LEU A 778 19.78 -2.53 17.12
N ARG A 779 19.28 -2.53 15.88
CA ARG A 779 18.79 -3.73 15.21
C ARG A 779 19.92 -4.40 14.42
N PRO A 780 20.00 -5.74 14.41
CA PRO A 780 20.87 -6.43 13.46
C PRO A 780 20.25 -6.35 12.07
N TRP A 781 20.99 -5.82 11.11
CA TRP A 781 20.58 -5.75 9.71
C TRP A 781 21.26 -6.85 8.89
N ASP A 782 20.67 -7.16 7.74
CA ASP A 782 21.34 -8.01 6.75
C ASP A 782 22.70 -7.39 6.37
N GLY A 783 23.72 -8.24 6.14
CA GLY A 783 25.09 -7.80 5.83
C GLY A 783 25.19 -6.89 4.61
N ARG A 784 24.16 -6.86 3.77
CA ARG A 784 24.01 -5.95 2.63
C ARG A 784 23.84 -4.47 2.99
N PHE A 785 23.63 -4.14 4.27
CA PHE A 785 23.43 -2.77 4.78
C PHE A 785 24.58 -2.28 5.69
N ALA A 786 25.83 -2.68 5.42
CA ALA A 786 26.96 -2.42 6.31
C ALA A 786 27.19 -0.92 6.64
N GLU A 787 27.57 -0.59 7.88
CA GLU A 787 27.89 0.78 8.38
C GLU A 787 26.75 1.82 8.37
N VAL A 788 25.51 1.48 7.96
CA VAL A 788 24.37 2.41 8.01
C VAL A 788 24.11 2.92 9.44
N GLU A 789 24.45 2.13 10.44
CA GLU A 789 24.33 2.47 11.86
C GLU A 789 25.17 3.70 12.22
N LEU A 790 26.38 3.82 11.65
CA LEU A 790 27.28 4.95 11.93
C LEU A 790 26.80 6.25 11.29
N ILE A 791 26.11 6.15 10.15
CA ILE A 791 25.51 7.30 9.46
C ILE A 791 24.31 7.80 10.26
N ALA A 792 23.39 6.89 10.63
CA ALA A 792 22.24 7.21 11.47
C ALA A 792 22.66 7.75 12.84
N LEU A 793 23.73 7.21 13.43
CA LEU A 793 24.28 7.69 14.70
C LEU A 793 24.87 9.11 14.60
N ALA A 794 25.54 9.45 13.49
CA ALA A 794 26.02 10.80 13.24
C ALA A 794 24.86 11.81 13.14
N GLU A 795 23.78 11.42 12.46
CA GLU A 795 22.56 12.21 12.31
C GLU A 795 21.84 12.43 13.65
N LEU A 796 21.70 11.35 14.44
CA LEU A 796 21.14 11.39 15.79
C LEU A 796 21.91 12.38 16.67
N ASN A 797 23.24 12.24 16.73
CA ASN A 797 24.09 13.09 17.56
C ASN A 797 24.07 14.56 17.11
N SER A 798 23.98 14.81 15.80
CA SER A 798 23.81 16.16 15.25
C SER A 798 22.48 16.80 15.69
N ILE A 799 21.38 16.04 15.68
CA ILE A 799 20.07 16.51 16.17
C ILE A 799 20.14 16.82 17.67
N VAL A 800 20.70 15.92 18.49
CA VAL A 800 20.87 16.13 19.93
C VAL A 800 21.71 17.38 20.22
N ALA A 801 22.84 17.56 19.52
CA ALA A 801 23.71 18.70 19.70
C ALA A 801 23.04 20.02 19.32
N ARG A 802 22.32 20.06 18.19
CA ARG A 802 21.57 21.25 17.76
C ARG A 802 20.42 21.58 18.70
N GLY A 803 19.67 20.56 19.15
CA GLY A 803 18.61 20.72 20.15
C GLY A 803 19.15 21.36 21.43
N LYS A 804 20.24 20.81 21.97
CA LYS A 804 20.93 21.36 23.16
C LYS A 804 21.39 22.79 22.94
N ALA A 805 22.00 23.09 21.79
CA ALA A 805 22.49 24.43 21.47
C ALA A 805 21.34 25.44 21.27
N ALA A 806 20.15 24.98 20.91
CA ALA A 806 18.91 25.76 20.84
C ALA A 806 18.14 25.81 22.17
N GLY A 807 18.72 25.35 23.27
CA GLY A 807 18.09 25.37 24.61
C GLY A 807 17.02 24.29 24.83
N ARG A 808 16.92 23.30 23.94
CA ARG A 808 15.98 22.17 24.04
C ARG A 808 16.69 20.95 24.62
N THR A 809 16.02 20.24 25.53
CA THR A 809 16.56 19.01 26.13
C THR A 809 15.81 17.81 25.55
N LEU A 810 16.51 17.00 24.74
CA LEU A 810 15.97 15.74 24.23
C LEU A 810 16.26 14.60 25.22
N ASN A 811 15.36 13.63 25.32
CA ASN A 811 15.52 12.48 26.20
C ASN A 811 16.37 11.40 25.51
N THR A 812 17.59 11.19 26.02
CA THR A 812 18.53 10.16 25.54
C THR A 812 18.77 9.04 26.56
N ARG A 813 17.96 8.92 27.63
CA ARG A 813 18.19 7.95 28.72
C ARG A 813 18.15 6.48 28.26
N GLY A 814 17.38 6.19 27.21
CA GLY A 814 17.29 4.85 26.63
C GLY A 814 18.42 4.51 25.65
N MET A 815 19.38 5.42 25.45
CA MET A 815 20.46 5.27 24.48
C MET A 815 21.79 4.96 25.18
N ASP A 816 22.60 4.10 24.58
CA ASP A 816 23.94 3.79 25.09
C ASP A 816 24.80 5.06 25.12
N SER A 817 25.19 5.49 26.32
CA SER A 817 25.99 6.69 26.53
C SER A 817 27.34 6.68 25.78
N ARG A 818 27.89 5.51 25.46
CA ARG A 818 29.13 5.36 24.69
C ARG A 818 28.99 5.87 23.25
N LEU A 819 27.76 5.94 22.74
CA LEU A 819 27.44 6.36 21.38
C LEU A 819 27.02 7.84 21.28
N LEU A 820 26.82 8.52 22.41
CA LEU A 820 26.31 9.89 22.47
C LEU A 820 27.43 10.94 22.36
N ARG A 821 28.05 11.07 21.19
CA ARG A 821 29.09 12.07 20.90
C ARG A 821 28.91 12.70 19.53
N ASN A 822 28.74 14.03 19.51
CA ASN A 822 28.69 14.80 18.26
C ASN A 822 30.08 14.97 17.66
N LEU A 823 30.21 14.68 16.36
CA LEU A 823 31.46 14.72 15.59
C LEU A 823 31.32 15.76 14.46
N PRO A 824 31.48 17.07 14.75
CA PRO A 824 31.28 18.10 13.74
C PRO A 824 32.37 18.07 12.67
N VAL A 825 31.99 18.31 11.42
CA VAL A 825 32.91 18.31 10.26
C VAL A 825 32.64 19.49 9.34
N ASP A 826 33.69 19.99 8.68
CA ASP A 826 33.57 21.07 7.70
C ASP A 826 32.76 20.62 6.47
N LEU A 827 32.92 19.36 6.03
CA LEU A 827 32.23 18.80 4.86
C LEU A 827 31.70 17.39 5.12
N ARG A 828 30.46 17.14 4.67
CA ARG A 828 29.84 15.82 4.62
C ARG A 828 29.08 15.66 3.30
N VAL A 829 29.19 14.49 2.69
CA VAL A 829 28.43 14.09 1.50
C VAL A 829 27.77 12.76 1.80
N VAL A 830 26.46 12.64 1.56
CA VAL A 830 25.72 11.38 1.70
C VAL A 830 24.98 11.09 0.39
N LEU A 831 25.26 9.94 -0.20
CA LEU A 831 24.58 9.43 -1.39
C LEU A 831 23.49 8.44 -0.96
N THR A 832 22.28 8.59 -1.46
CA THR A 832 21.13 7.70 -1.24
C THR A 832 20.40 7.44 -2.55
N TRP A 833 19.62 6.36 -2.63
CA TRP A 833 18.85 6.03 -3.84
C TRP A 833 17.54 5.29 -3.54
N ASP A 834 16.64 5.23 -4.53
CA ASP A 834 15.27 4.71 -4.41
C ASP A 834 15.08 3.25 -4.86
N ALA A 835 16.10 2.61 -5.44
CA ALA A 835 16.06 1.24 -5.94
C ALA A 835 16.79 0.24 -5.03
N ASP A 836 16.12 -0.83 -4.62
CA ASP A 836 16.77 -1.95 -3.91
C ASP A 836 17.70 -2.72 -4.87
N ASN A 837 18.67 -3.44 -4.34
CA ASN A 837 19.60 -4.28 -5.09
C ASN A 837 20.28 -3.54 -6.27
N SER A 838 20.71 -2.29 -5.99
CA SER A 838 21.47 -1.46 -6.91
C SER A 838 22.89 -1.26 -6.39
N ASP A 839 23.85 -1.19 -7.30
CA ASP A 839 25.26 -1.01 -6.99
C ASP A 839 25.70 0.39 -7.45
N MET A 840 26.04 1.24 -6.47
CA MET A 840 26.27 2.67 -6.63
C MET A 840 27.42 3.16 -5.76
N ASP A 841 28.48 3.67 -6.39
CA ASP A 841 29.67 4.18 -5.70
C ASP A 841 29.68 5.71 -5.64
N LEU A 842 29.96 6.25 -4.46
CA LEU A 842 30.32 7.65 -4.22
C LEU A 842 31.83 7.84 -4.37
N HIS A 843 32.20 8.78 -5.23
CA HIS A 843 33.58 9.22 -5.41
C HIS A 843 33.71 10.70 -5.05
N VAL A 844 34.68 11.02 -4.20
CA VAL A 844 35.00 12.42 -3.85
C VAL A 844 36.46 12.70 -4.18
N ILE A 845 36.69 13.65 -5.07
CA ILE A 845 38.02 14.11 -5.49
C ILE A 845 38.32 15.42 -4.78
N ASP A 846 39.48 15.49 -4.15
CA ASP A 846 39.91 16.66 -3.41
C ASP A 846 40.66 17.71 -4.28
N PRO A 847 41.00 18.90 -3.75
CA PRO A 847 41.71 19.94 -4.50
C PRO A 847 43.12 19.54 -4.97
N ASP A 848 43.72 18.50 -4.40
CA ASP A 848 45.03 17.97 -4.78
C ASP A 848 44.91 16.82 -5.80
N GLY A 849 43.69 16.47 -6.23
CA GLY A 849 43.39 15.41 -7.17
C GLY A 849 43.32 14.02 -6.53
N GLU A 850 43.38 13.91 -5.19
CA GLU A 850 43.25 12.64 -4.48
C GLU A 850 41.78 12.21 -4.46
N ARG A 851 41.53 10.94 -4.85
CA ARG A 851 40.17 10.38 -4.99
C ARG A 851 39.85 9.44 -3.84
N ALA A 852 38.84 9.78 -3.04
CA ALA A 852 38.22 8.91 -2.05
C ALA A 852 37.09 8.09 -2.68
N TYR A 853 37.07 6.77 -2.44
CA TYR A 853 36.02 5.84 -2.91
C TYR A 853 36.09 4.54 -2.09
N TYR A 854 35.23 3.56 -2.37
CA TYR A 854 35.14 2.32 -1.59
C TYR A 854 36.47 1.56 -1.42
N GLY A 855 37.34 1.59 -2.44
CA GLY A 855 38.68 0.98 -2.43
C GLY A 855 39.78 1.86 -1.82
N TYR A 856 39.49 3.14 -1.54
CA TYR A 856 40.41 4.10 -0.92
C TYR A 856 39.66 5.00 0.08
N GLN A 857 39.44 4.44 1.28
CA GLN A 857 38.50 5.00 2.27
C GLN A 857 39.07 6.11 3.16
N LEU A 858 40.38 6.37 3.12
CA LEU A 858 41.03 7.41 3.92
C LEU A 858 42.05 8.19 3.09
N THR A 859 41.73 9.45 2.77
CA THR A 859 42.62 10.35 2.03
C THR A 859 43.73 10.91 2.91
N TYR A 860 44.82 11.37 2.29
CA TYR A 860 45.97 12.01 2.95
C TYR A 860 45.55 13.19 3.83
N GLN A 861 44.58 13.99 3.36
CA GLN A 861 44.05 15.12 4.12
C GLN A 861 43.04 14.74 5.21
N GLY A 862 42.70 13.45 5.34
CA GLY A 862 41.85 12.92 6.39
C GLY A 862 40.37 12.81 6.05
N GLY A 863 39.99 12.86 4.77
CA GLY A 863 38.63 12.54 4.33
C GLY A 863 38.37 11.04 4.46
N ARG A 864 37.25 10.66 5.09
CA ARG A 864 36.84 9.28 5.33
C ARG A 864 35.63 8.92 4.47
N MET A 865 35.68 7.77 3.79
CA MET A 865 34.55 7.14 3.11
C MET A 865 33.93 6.02 3.97
N SER A 866 32.64 5.75 3.83
CA SER A 866 31.99 4.53 4.35
C SER A 866 32.49 3.29 3.60
N ARG A 867 32.12 2.10 4.11
CA ARG A 867 32.27 0.85 3.34
C ARG A 867 31.31 0.82 2.14
N ASP A 868 31.66 -0.07 1.20
CA ASP A 868 30.92 -0.35 -0.03
C ASP A 868 29.55 -1.00 0.24
N PHE A 869 28.56 -0.64 -0.57
CA PHE A 869 27.21 -1.20 -0.55
C PHE A 869 26.88 -1.92 -1.86
N THR A 870 27.26 -3.20 -1.96
CA THR A 870 27.11 -3.98 -3.20
C THR A 870 25.73 -4.64 -3.39
N GLY A 871 24.74 -4.38 -2.53
CA GLY A 871 23.50 -5.18 -2.49
C GLY A 871 22.31 -4.62 -1.71
N GLY A 872 21.89 -3.37 -1.91
CA GLY A 872 20.74 -2.84 -1.17
C GLY A 872 20.41 -1.40 -1.52
N TYR A 873 19.84 -0.68 -0.54
CA TYR A 873 19.78 0.78 -0.57
C TYR A 873 21.03 1.34 0.11
N GLY A 874 21.56 2.44 -0.41
CA GLY A 874 22.54 3.25 0.29
C GLY A 874 21.98 3.78 1.62
N PRO A 875 22.85 4.31 2.49
CA PRO A 875 23.68 5.43 2.04
C PRO A 875 25.19 5.17 2.02
N GLU A 876 25.88 5.77 1.06
CA GLU A 876 27.33 5.99 1.15
C GLU A 876 27.63 7.37 1.75
N GLU A 877 28.64 7.46 2.61
CA GLU A 877 29.00 8.69 3.33
C GLU A 877 30.48 9.04 3.17
N PHE A 878 30.76 10.28 2.78
CA PHE A 878 32.06 10.93 2.90
C PHE A 878 32.03 12.00 3.99
N MET A 879 33.03 12.02 4.88
CA MET A 879 33.20 13.06 5.90
C MET A 879 34.62 13.62 5.91
N LEU A 880 34.77 14.93 6.10
CA LEU A 880 36.06 15.59 6.23
C LEU A 880 36.01 16.68 7.31
N ARG A 881 36.71 16.43 8.43
CA ARG A 881 36.69 17.31 9.61
C ARG A 881 37.18 18.73 9.30
N ASN A 882 38.35 18.84 8.69
CA ASN A 882 38.97 20.12 8.35
C ASN A 882 39.18 20.18 6.85
N ALA A 883 38.37 20.97 6.14
CA ALA A 883 38.47 21.07 4.69
C ALA A 883 39.61 22.00 4.26
N LYS A 884 40.39 21.59 3.27
CA LYS A 884 41.39 22.46 2.62
C LYS A 884 40.66 23.43 1.68
N PRO A 885 41.11 24.69 1.52
CA PRO A 885 40.60 25.55 0.48
C PRO A 885 40.84 24.96 -0.92
N GLY A 886 39.87 25.11 -1.82
CA GLY A 886 39.95 24.62 -3.19
C GLY A 886 38.68 23.91 -3.65
N ILE A 887 38.73 23.37 -4.87
CA ILE A 887 37.59 22.72 -5.51
C ILE A 887 37.63 21.22 -5.23
N TYR A 888 36.52 20.70 -4.70
CA TYR A 888 36.26 19.29 -4.56
C TYR A 888 35.23 18.86 -5.61
N ARG A 889 35.40 17.68 -6.19
CA ARG A 889 34.51 17.15 -7.24
C ARG A 889 33.83 15.89 -6.74
N ILE A 890 32.53 15.76 -7.01
CA ILE A 890 31.72 14.61 -6.57
C ILE A 890 31.26 13.84 -7.82
N GLU A 891 31.65 12.58 -7.90
CA GLU A 891 31.31 11.65 -8.97
C GLU A 891 30.50 10.48 -8.40
N VAL A 892 29.58 9.93 -9.19
CA VAL A 892 28.81 8.72 -8.84
C VAL A 892 28.94 7.71 -9.97
N ASN A 893 29.27 6.45 -9.63
CA ASN A 893 29.27 5.35 -10.59
C ASN A 893 28.03 4.47 -10.39
N TYR A 894 27.43 4.00 -11.48
CA TYR A 894 26.26 3.12 -11.45
C TYR A 894 26.52 1.84 -12.26
N TYR A 895 26.54 0.70 -11.57
CA TYR A 895 26.83 -0.61 -12.19
C TYR A 895 25.56 -1.43 -12.50
N GLY A 896 24.39 -0.97 -12.07
CA GLY A 896 23.08 -1.53 -12.46
C GLY A 896 22.14 -1.83 -11.30
N SER A 897 20.94 -2.33 -11.64
CA SER A 897 19.93 -2.82 -10.69
C SER A 897 19.29 -4.10 -11.24
N ALA A 898 19.10 -5.13 -10.42
CA ALA A 898 18.47 -6.39 -10.87
C ALA A 898 16.93 -6.40 -10.75
N GLN A 899 16.32 -5.34 -10.20
CA GLN A 899 14.86 -5.20 -10.07
C GLN A 899 14.24 -4.41 -11.24
N GLN A 900 13.00 -4.75 -11.58
CA GLN A 900 12.19 -3.95 -12.49
C GLN A 900 11.73 -2.67 -11.77
N ILE A 901 12.33 -1.54 -12.14
CA ILE A 901 12.07 -0.24 -11.51
C ILE A 901 10.73 0.32 -12.01
N VAL A 902 9.74 0.45 -11.12
CA VAL A 902 8.41 1.04 -11.42
C VAL A 902 8.51 2.50 -11.86
N THR A 903 9.52 3.24 -11.38
CA THR A 903 9.77 4.63 -11.79
C THR A 903 10.46 4.80 -13.15
N GLY A 904 10.85 3.69 -13.78
CA GLY A 904 11.56 3.67 -15.07
C GLY A 904 13.02 4.15 -15.03
N ALA A 905 13.52 4.61 -13.88
CA ALA A 905 14.91 5.02 -13.66
C ALA A 905 15.22 5.06 -12.16
N THR A 906 16.46 4.75 -11.77
CA THR A 906 16.90 4.92 -10.38
C THR A 906 17.10 6.41 -10.09
N THR A 907 16.47 6.90 -9.03
CA THR A 907 16.65 8.25 -8.50
C THR A 907 17.73 8.24 -7.42
N LEU A 908 18.79 9.01 -7.65
CA LEU A 908 19.85 9.31 -6.70
C LEU A 908 19.53 10.59 -5.93
N GLN A 909 19.91 10.63 -4.66
CA GLN A 909 19.90 11.81 -3.81
C GLN A 909 21.26 12.00 -3.17
N LEU A 910 21.85 13.16 -3.45
CA LEU A 910 23.10 13.59 -2.85
C LEU A 910 22.80 14.69 -1.84
N HIS A 911 23.07 14.42 -0.58
CA HIS A 911 23.00 15.40 0.51
C HIS A 911 24.40 15.90 0.80
N PHE A 912 24.59 17.19 0.56
CA PHE A 912 25.80 17.89 0.91
C PHE A 912 25.55 18.78 2.13
N THR A 913 26.41 18.65 3.13
CA THR A 913 26.36 19.50 4.32
C THR A 913 27.71 20.16 4.57
N THR A 914 27.71 21.48 4.68
CA THR A 914 28.84 22.24 5.27
C THR A 914 28.61 22.44 6.75
N GLY A 915 29.67 22.38 7.55
CA GLY A 915 29.58 22.61 9.00
C GLY A 915 28.64 21.63 9.72
N PHE A 916 28.57 20.38 9.25
CA PHE A 916 27.72 19.33 9.81
C PHE A 916 27.96 19.19 11.33
N GLY A 917 26.88 18.98 12.08
CA GLY A 917 26.95 18.86 13.54
C GLY A 917 27.14 20.21 14.27
N THR A 918 27.06 21.35 13.57
CA THR A 918 27.15 22.69 14.17
C THR A 918 25.89 23.52 13.95
N GLN A 919 25.76 24.67 14.63
CA GLN A 919 24.67 25.63 14.37
C GLN A 919 24.78 26.33 13.01
N LYS A 920 25.96 26.30 12.38
CA LYS A 920 26.22 26.89 11.07
C LYS A 920 26.02 25.90 9.93
N ALA A 921 25.43 24.73 10.21
CA ALA A 921 25.19 23.71 9.20
C ALA A 921 24.33 24.26 8.07
N ASP A 922 24.80 24.12 6.83
CA ASP A 922 24.02 24.45 5.63
C ASP A 922 23.97 23.21 4.73
N ASP A 923 22.74 22.73 4.55
CA ASP A 923 22.40 21.53 3.79
C ASP A 923 21.95 21.91 2.38
N LYS A 924 22.46 21.19 1.38
CA LYS A 924 22.01 21.23 -0.01
C LYS A 924 21.77 19.82 -0.50
N MET A 925 20.64 19.60 -1.14
CA MET A 925 20.28 18.31 -1.70
C MET A 925 20.17 18.42 -3.22
N VAL A 926 20.64 17.38 -3.91
CA VAL A 926 20.53 17.24 -5.36
C VAL A 926 19.95 15.89 -5.68
N THR A 927 19.02 15.88 -6.63
CA THR A 927 18.45 14.67 -7.18
C THR A 927 18.88 14.47 -8.61
N LEU A 928 19.28 13.24 -8.93
CA LEU A 928 19.61 12.81 -10.29
C LEU A 928 18.78 11.58 -10.64
N ARG A 929 18.45 11.38 -11.91
CA ARG A 929 17.93 10.10 -12.39
C ARG A 929 18.91 9.46 -13.37
N LEU A 930 19.16 8.18 -13.18
CA LEU A 930 20.06 7.40 -14.02
C LEU A 930 19.26 6.46 -14.92
N LYS A 931 19.54 6.51 -16.23
CA LYS A 931 18.88 5.68 -17.26
C LYS A 931 19.82 4.62 -17.88
N GLU A 932 21.14 4.80 -17.85
CA GLU A 932 22.11 3.94 -18.53
C GLU A 932 23.18 3.40 -17.56
N GLN A 933 23.57 2.13 -17.71
CA GLN A 933 24.59 1.45 -16.91
C GLN A 933 26.01 1.84 -17.35
N GLY A 934 26.95 1.95 -16.40
CA GLY A 934 28.39 1.90 -16.67
C GLY A 934 29.10 3.23 -16.95
N SER A 935 28.55 4.38 -16.53
CA SER A 935 29.24 5.68 -16.63
C SER A 935 29.48 6.31 -15.25
N SER A 936 30.67 6.91 -15.08
CA SER A 936 30.96 7.80 -13.95
C SER A 936 30.37 9.18 -14.25
N ILE A 937 29.51 9.67 -13.37
CA ILE A 937 28.75 10.90 -13.58
C ILE A 937 29.23 11.96 -12.59
N LEU A 938 29.80 13.05 -13.11
CA LEU A 938 30.08 14.24 -12.30
C LEU A 938 28.75 14.87 -11.86
N VAL A 939 28.49 14.83 -10.55
CA VAL A 939 27.26 15.33 -9.91
C VAL A 939 27.39 16.81 -9.53
N GLY A 940 28.58 17.22 -9.10
CA GLY A 940 28.84 18.61 -8.75
C GLY A 940 30.27 18.88 -8.31
N GLU A 941 30.55 20.17 -8.17
CA GLU A 941 31.81 20.70 -7.66
C GLU A 941 31.51 21.69 -6.53
N PHE A 942 32.40 21.77 -5.55
CA PHE A 942 32.30 22.79 -4.52
C PHE A 942 33.65 23.41 -4.20
N GLU A 943 33.64 24.72 -4.04
CA GLU A 943 34.79 25.51 -3.66
C GLU A 943 34.74 25.80 -2.16
N VAL A 944 35.74 25.36 -1.43
CA VAL A 944 35.98 25.79 -0.05
C VAL A 944 36.88 27.03 -0.10
N LYS A 945 36.40 28.18 0.41
CA LYS A 945 37.23 29.40 0.43
C LYS A 945 38.24 29.37 1.59
N PRO A 946 39.33 30.15 1.48
CA PRO A 946 40.24 30.38 2.59
C PRO A 946 39.47 30.94 3.80
N LYS A 947 39.74 30.38 4.99
CA LYS A 947 39.18 30.85 6.27
C LYS A 947 39.76 32.19 6.68
#